data_AF-A0A9D6V0D0-F1
#
_entry.id   AF-A0A9D6V0D0-F1
#
_cell.length_a   1.000
_cell.length_b   1.000
_cell.length_c   1.000
_cell.angle_alpha   90.00
_cell.angle_beta   90.00
_cell.angle_gamma   90.00
#
_symmetry.space_group_name_H-M   'P 1'
#
loop_
_entity.id
_entity.type
_entity.pdbx_description
1 polymer ?
#
loop_
_entity_poly.entity_id
_entity_poly.type
_entity_poly.pdbx_seq_one_letter_code
_entity_poly.pdbx_strand_id
1 'polypeptide(L)'
;MALRTDSLSKRLETLEGVLDRLVFASETSEFIVARMTVRGRREPVTILGLLPKPCPGETLILQGQWEMDKKFGEQFRFETAETRVPSTIQGIEKYLASTLIKGIGPEMARRITAAFGEKTLEIIEKKPEKLKRVSGIGPKRAVMIAEAFVEQKSIRDVMLFLQTHGVSPTYAYKIFKKYGNKATGVVSGNPYVLATDIRGIGFRSADKIAGSLGIDMRSPFRAAAGILHVLDLVQSEGHVYYPLTNLLQKARELLGIDNHTLERALEGLTASGAVVLEDDERVYPALMAAAEASTARYLRDLICSPRFLPEIRVDAAIGWIEQRTGMMLSDAQREAIAAVVDHKVLIITGGPGTGKTTLLRSLIEILERKKLRALLCAPTGRAAKRLAETTGREAKTVHRLLEYSPSERGFQRGRSRPLEAEVVVVDEVSMVDISLMRHLLAAVHPQTTLLLVGDADQLPSVGPGNVLGDLINSGKIPVVQLRKVFRQANESLIVANAHRVNQGLMPESPNENAVLSDFYLIEKDDAEECVRLIKEMVSRRIPDRFGLNPVQDVQILSPMHKGSLGTENLNRELREILNPNGNPLRGDRFRVGDRVMQTRNNYEKEVFNGDVGRIVGFNTEEEEALVEYDGRTVAYHISEMDEMILAYAVTIHKAQGSEYPAVIIPMSTQHYVLLRRNLLYTAMTRGKNLVIVIGSSKALQMAVENRIVEPRFTHLAAKI
;
A
#
# COMPACT_ATOMS: atom_id res chain seq x y z
N MET A 1 -24.03 45.25 -12.23
CA MET A 1 -25.20 45.23 -11.31
C MET A 1 -25.22 43.85 -10.67
N ALA A 2 -24.76 43.79 -9.43
CA ALA A 2 -24.31 42.56 -8.76
C ALA A 2 -25.48 41.64 -8.41
N LEU A 3 -25.43 40.41 -8.91
CA LEU A 3 -26.17 39.28 -8.35
C LEU A 3 -25.50 38.94 -7.02
N ARG A 4 -26.17 39.30 -5.91
CA ARG A 4 -25.85 38.82 -4.57
C ARG A 4 -26.05 37.30 -4.55
N THR A 5 -24.97 36.56 -4.64
CA THR A 5 -24.90 35.18 -4.16
C THR A 5 -24.85 35.25 -2.63
N ASP A 6 -26.00 35.02 -1.99
CA ASP A 6 -26.05 34.78 -0.54
C ASP A 6 -25.28 33.50 -0.23
N SER A 7 -23.99 33.65 0.08
CA SER A 7 -23.25 32.65 0.84
C SER A 7 -23.75 32.71 2.28
N LEU A 8 -24.84 32.01 2.56
CA LEU A 8 -25.21 31.65 3.94
C LEU A 8 -24.06 30.82 4.51
N SER A 9 -23.20 31.48 5.29
CA SER A 9 -22.36 30.82 6.27
C SER A 9 -23.29 30.00 7.17
N LYS A 10 -23.35 28.68 6.95
CA LYS A 10 -24.12 27.76 7.77
C LYS A 10 -23.63 27.88 9.21
N ARG A 11 -24.36 28.61 10.05
CA ARG A 11 -24.07 28.74 11.48
C ARG A 11 -24.24 27.36 12.11
N LEU A 12 -23.18 26.87 12.74
CA LEU A 12 -23.26 25.70 13.61
C LEU A 12 -24.10 26.08 14.84
N GLU A 13 -25.16 25.32 15.10
CA GLU A 13 -26.00 25.46 16.28
C GLU A 13 -25.42 24.64 17.43
N THR A 14 -25.64 25.07 18.67
CA THR A 14 -25.23 24.33 19.87
C THR A 14 -26.45 23.76 20.58
N LEU A 15 -26.46 22.45 20.82
CA LEU A 15 -27.50 21.74 21.57
C LEU A 15 -26.92 21.17 22.87
N GLU A 16 -27.61 21.40 23.99
CA GLU A 16 -27.30 20.78 25.28
C GLU A 16 -28.46 19.88 25.71
N GLY A 17 -28.15 18.63 26.07
CA GLY A 17 -29.18 17.66 26.47
C GLY A 17 -28.63 16.42 27.15
N VAL A 18 -29.53 15.62 27.72
CA VAL A 18 -29.20 14.33 28.34
C VAL A 18 -29.44 13.21 27.36
N LEU A 19 -28.46 12.34 27.18
CA LEU A 19 -28.56 11.18 26.31
C LEU A 19 -29.58 10.17 26.89
N ASP A 20 -30.64 9.85 26.16
CA ASP A 20 -31.67 8.93 26.66
C ASP A 20 -31.35 7.47 26.36
N ARG A 21 -31.03 7.19 25.10
CA ARG A 21 -30.68 5.86 24.61
C ARG A 21 -29.91 5.95 23.31
N LEU A 22 -28.97 5.03 23.13
CA LEU A 22 -28.38 4.74 21.84
C LEU A 22 -29.37 3.93 21.01
N VAL A 23 -29.70 4.42 19.82
CA VAL A 23 -30.55 3.71 18.84
C VAL A 23 -29.66 2.82 17.97
N PHE A 24 -28.48 3.30 17.62
CA PHE A 24 -27.48 2.56 16.87
C PHE A 24 -26.08 3.05 17.28
N ALA A 25 -25.14 2.14 17.43
CA ALA A 25 -23.73 2.44 17.61
C ALA A 25 -22.92 1.43 16.80
N SER A 26 -22.14 1.91 15.85
CA SER A 26 -21.23 1.05 15.10
C SER A 26 -20.12 0.53 16.02
N GLU A 27 -19.85 -0.78 15.97
CA GLU A 27 -18.76 -1.40 16.74
C GLU A 27 -17.37 -1.02 16.22
N THR A 28 -17.28 -0.48 15.00
CA THR A 28 -16.01 -0.23 14.28
C THR A 28 -15.78 1.22 13.87
N SER A 29 -16.84 2.00 13.63
CA SER A 29 -16.73 3.38 13.10
C SER A 29 -17.17 4.47 14.07
N GLU A 30 -17.65 4.11 15.28
CA GLU A 30 -18.16 5.04 16.32
C GLU A 30 -19.19 6.07 15.81
N PHE A 31 -19.84 5.78 14.67
CA PHE A 31 -21.04 6.49 14.25
C PHE A 31 -22.18 6.07 15.16
N ILE A 32 -22.79 7.07 15.79
CA ILE A 32 -23.93 6.86 16.66
C ILE A 32 -25.17 7.51 16.07
N VAL A 33 -26.29 6.82 16.27
CA VAL A 33 -27.62 7.40 16.22
C VAL A 33 -28.17 7.31 17.64
N ALA A 34 -28.47 8.43 18.26
CA ALA A 34 -28.96 8.44 19.63
C ALA A 34 -30.16 9.36 19.81
N ARG A 35 -30.96 9.09 20.84
CA ARG A 35 -32.04 9.98 21.27
C ARG A 35 -31.54 10.80 22.45
N MET A 36 -31.67 12.11 22.37
CA MET A 36 -31.24 13.07 23.38
C MET A 36 -32.40 13.98 23.77
N THR A 37 -32.68 14.10 25.08
CA THR A 37 -33.62 15.09 25.59
C THR A 37 -32.90 16.44 25.69
N VAL A 38 -33.28 17.37 24.82
CA VAL A 38 -32.67 18.71 24.73
C VAL A 38 -33.35 19.66 25.70
N ARG A 39 -32.57 20.50 26.38
CA ARG A 39 -33.09 21.52 27.29
C ARG A 39 -33.96 22.51 26.52
N GLY A 40 -35.26 22.58 26.86
CA GLY A 40 -36.23 23.47 26.23
C GLY A 40 -37.11 22.84 25.14
N ARG A 41 -36.91 21.56 24.78
CA ARG A 41 -37.84 20.80 23.93
C ARG A 41 -38.57 19.73 24.75
N ARG A 42 -39.85 19.50 24.44
CA ARG A 42 -40.67 18.47 25.09
C ARG A 42 -40.42 17.07 24.54
N GLU A 43 -39.99 16.97 23.29
CA GLU A 43 -39.73 15.69 22.62
C GLU A 43 -38.23 15.43 22.43
N PRO A 44 -37.78 14.17 22.55
CA PRO A 44 -36.37 13.82 22.40
C PRO A 44 -35.92 13.89 20.93
N VAL A 45 -34.81 14.58 20.71
CA VAL A 45 -34.20 14.82 19.40
C VAL A 45 -33.32 13.62 19.02
N THR A 46 -33.33 13.26 17.73
CA THR A 46 -32.38 12.28 17.20
C THR A 46 -31.08 12.99 16.80
N ILE A 47 -29.97 12.56 17.39
CA ILE A 47 -28.62 13.08 17.11
C ILE A 47 -27.80 12.06 16.33
N LEU A 48 -26.96 12.56 15.43
CA LEU A 48 -26.11 11.78 14.52
C LEU A 48 -24.69 12.34 14.52
N GLY A 49 -23.69 11.49 14.64
CA GLY A 49 -22.30 11.94 14.57
C GLY A 49 -21.32 10.92 15.10
N LEU A 50 -20.04 11.31 15.13
CA LEU A 50 -18.96 10.48 15.64
C LEU A 50 -18.73 10.81 17.11
N LEU A 51 -19.07 9.88 18.00
CA LEU A 51 -18.88 10.05 19.44
C LEU A 51 -18.53 8.69 20.06
N PRO A 52 -17.38 8.57 20.75
CA PRO A 52 -16.95 7.29 21.30
C PRO A 52 -17.89 6.84 22.41
N LYS A 53 -18.74 5.85 22.09
CA LYS A 53 -19.67 5.14 23.00
C LYS A 53 -20.20 6.01 24.16
N PRO A 54 -21.02 7.03 23.89
CA PRO A 54 -21.59 7.82 24.97
C PRO A 54 -22.59 6.97 25.76
N CYS A 55 -22.65 7.20 27.06
CA CYS A 55 -23.48 6.40 27.96
C CYS A 55 -24.84 7.06 28.12
N PRO A 56 -25.96 6.31 28.01
CA PRO A 56 -27.26 6.82 28.40
C PRO A 56 -27.20 7.45 29.80
N GLY A 57 -27.67 8.69 29.93
CA GLY A 57 -27.59 9.50 31.14
C GLY A 57 -26.52 10.58 31.11
N GLU A 58 -25.52 10.53 30.20
CA GLU A 58 -24.53 11.61 30.07
C GLU A 58 -25.16 12.90 29.52
N THR A 59 -24.66 14.05 29.99
CA THR A 59 -25.01 15.34 29.42
C THR A 59 -24.08 15.62 28.26
N LEU A 60 -24.64 15.86 27.08
CA LEU A 60 -23.89 16.17 25.86
C LEU A 60 -24.12 17.63 25.47
N ILE A 61 -23.04 18.31 25.12
CA ILE A 61 -23.05 19.60 24.44
C ILE A 61 -22.54 19.36 23.03
N LEU A 62 -23.42 19.51 22.05
CA LEU A 62 -23.17 19.19 20.65
C LEU A 62 -23.14 20.47 19.82
N GLN A 63 -22.19 20.59 18.89
CA GLN A 63 -22.24 21.64 17.85
C GLN A 63 -22.41 21.00 16.49
N GLY A 64 -23.38 21.50 15.71
CA GLY A 64 -23.82 20.81 14.51
C GLY A 64 -24.88 21.54 13.71
N GLN A 65 -25.52 20.80 12.81
CA GLN A 65 -26.55 21.28 11.89
C GLN A 65 -27.77 20.37 11.91
N TRP A 66 -28.94 20.94 11.69
CA TRP A 66 -30.17 20.19 11.47
C TRP A 66 -30.21 19.63 10.05
N GLU A 67 -30.54 18.35 9.94
CA GLU A 67 -30.80 17.64 8.70
C GLU A 67 -32.20 17.03 8.73
N MET A 68 -32.88 17.02 7.58
CA MET A 68 -34.21 16.42 7.44
C MET A 68 -34.09 15.14 6.61
N ASP A 69 -34.24 13.99 7.27
CA ASP A 69 -34.20 12.69 6.62
C ASP A 69 -35.61 12.29 6.11
N LYS A 70 -35.67 11.74 4.89
CA LYS A 70 -36.93 11.40 4.21
C LYS A 70 -37.72 10.26 4.90
N LYS A 71 -37.06 9.41 5.69
CA LYS A 71 -37.66 8.28 6.42
C LYS A 71 -37.76 8.54 7.93
N PHE A 72 -36.83 9.28 8.52
CA PHE A 72 -36.70 9.38 9.98
C PHE A 72 -36.98 10.78 10.55
N GLY A 73 -37.28 11.77 9.71
CA GLY A 73 -37.69 13.11 10.13
C GLY A 73 -36.52 14.04 10.49
N GLU A 74 -36.76 15.00 11.38
CA GLU A 74 -35.76 16.00 11.81
C GLU A 74 -34.68 15.34 12.69
N GLN A 75 -33.41 15.50 12.30
CA GLN A 75 -32.24 14.96 12.98
C GLN A 75 -31.16 16.03 13.12
N PHE A 76 -30.32 15.93 14.14
CA PHE A 76 -29.22 16.86 14.37
C PHE A 76 -27.87 16.17 14.15
N ARG A 77 -27.17 16.57 13.09
CA ARG A 77 -25.82 16.06 12.79
C ARG A 77 -24.79 16.94 13.48
N PHE A 78 -24.08 16.38 14.46
CA PHE A 78 -23.03 17.09 15.19
C PHE A 78 -21.64 16.82 14.62
N GLU A 79 -20.81 17.86 14.62
CA GLU A 79 -19.40 17.82 14.20
C GLU A 79 -18.48 17.71 15.41
N THR A 80 -18.84 18.36 16.53
CA THR A 80 -18.12 18.28 17.80
C THR A 80 -19.09 17.97 18.94
N ALA A 81 -18.58 17.29 19.96
CA ALA A 81 -19.35 16.88 21.12
C ALA A 81 -18.47 16.96 22.38
N GLU A 82 -18.98 17.61 23.43
CA GLU A 82 -18.42 17.62 24.77
C GLU A 82 -19.32 16.79 25.68
N THR A 83 -18.75 15.79 26.37
CA THR A 83 -19.47 14.92 27.30
C THR A 83 -19.20 15.33 28.73
N ARG A 84 -20.26 15.55 29.51
CA ARG A 84 -20.20 15.80 30.95
C ARG A 84 -20.82 14.64 31.73
N VAL A 85 -20.18 14.33 32.86
CA VAL A 85 -20.74 13.37 33.83
C VAL A 85 -22.11 13.85 34.30
N PRO A 86 -23.09 12.94 34.44
CA PRO A 86 -24.42 13.31 34.89
C PRO A 86 -24.39 13.90 36.30
N SER A 87 -24.98 15.07 36.45
CA SER A 87 -25.22 15.72 37.74
C SER A 87 -26.63 15.47 38.28
N THR A 88 -27.52 14.90 37.46
CA THR A 88 -28.91 14.63 37.84
C THR A 88 -29.10 13.18 38.29
N ILE A 89 -29.98 12.95 39.27
CA ILE A 89 -30.26 11.60 39.82
C ILE A 89 -30.69 10.62 38.72
N GLN A 90 -31.55 11.04 37.79
CA GLN A 90 -31.97 10.22 36.65
C GLN A 90 -30.84 9.92 35.66
N GLY A 91 -29.94 10.88 35.43
CA GLY A 91 -28.76 10.68 34.57
C GLY A 91 -27.76 9.70 35.19
N ILE A 92 -27.54 9.81 36.51
CA ILE A 92 -26.66 8.88 37.25
C ILE A 92 -27.26 7.47 37.26
N GLU A 93 -28.58 7.32 37.42
CA GLU A 93 -29.25 6.01 37.41
C GLU A 93 -29.09 5.32 36.05
N LYS A 94 -29.33 6.05 34.94
CA LYS A 94 -29.13 5.52 33.58
C LYS A 94 -27.66 5.18 33.31
N TYR A 95 -26.73 6.01 33.78
CA TYR A 95 -25.29 5.81 33.63
C TYR A 95 -24.82 4.53 34.34
N LEU A 96 -25.24 4.32 35.58
CA LEU A 96 -24.90 3.13 36.36
C LEU A 96 -25.60 1.86 35.86
N ALA A 97 -26.80 1.99 35.29
CA ALA A 97 -27.54 0.88 34.68
C ALA A 97 -27.03 0.49 33.30
N SER A 98 -26.05 1.22 32.75
CA SER A 98 -25.44 0.90 31.46
C SER A 98 -24.64 -0.41 31.54
N THR A 99 -24.53 -1.12 30.42
CA THR A 99 -23.77 -2.38 30.29
C THR A 99 -22.26 -2.25 30.52
N LEU A 100 -21.78 -1.04 30.82
CA LEU A 100 -20.36 -0.72 31.00
C LEU A 100 -19.85 -1.06 32.39
N ILE A 101 -20.70 -1.03 33.43
CA ILE A 101 -20.32 -1.43 34.80
C ILE A 101 -20.92 -2.80 35.09
N LYS A 102 -20.12 -3.85 34.86
CA LYS A 102 -20.55 -5.24 35.08
C LYS A 102 -21.03 -5.43 36.53
N GLY A 103 -22.28 -5.88 36.68
CA GLY A 103 -22.87 -6.19 37.99
C GLY A 103 -23.87 -5.16 38.52
N ILE A 104 -24.11 -4.04 37.82
CA ILE A 104 -25.19 -3.09 38.16
C ILE A 104 -26.29 -3.16 37.10
N GLY A 105 -27.41 -3.78 37.45
CA GLY A 105 -28.65 -3.71 36.66
C GLY A 105 -29.49 -2.46 36.99
N PRO A 106 -30.55 -2.16 36.22
CA PRO A 106 -31.40 -0.97 36.41
C PRO A 106 -31.94 -0.82 37.84
N GLU A 107 -32.31 -1.94 38.46
CA GLU A 107 -32.85 -1.92 39.83
C GLU A 107 -31.77 -1.67 40.89
N MET A 108 -30.55 -2.14 40.67
CA MET A 108 -29.43 -1.85 41.55
C MET A 108 -28.98 -0.39 41.40
N ALA A 109 -28.94 0.13 40.17
CA ALA A 109 -28.65 1.53 39.90
C ALA A 109 -29.64 2.45 40.65
N ARG A 110 -30.94 2.13 40.60
CA ARG A 110 -31.98 2.87 41.33
C ARG A 110 -31.78 2.84 42.84
N ARG A 111 -31.38 1.70 43.41
CA ARG A 111 -31.11 1.59 44.86
C ARG A 111 -29.88 2.39 45.27
N ILE A 112 -28.83 2.40 44.44
CA ILE A 112 -27.62 3.17 44.70
C ILE A 112 -27.93 4.67 44.62
N THR A 113 -28.64 5.12 43.59
CA THR A 113 -29.01 6.54 43.44
C THR A 113 -30.02 6.99 44.48
N ALA A 114 -30.93 6.14 44.94
CA ALA A 114 -31.82 6.44 46.06
C ALA A 114 -31.07 6.60 47.40
N ALA A 115 -29.98 5.87 47.61
CA ALA A 115 -29.20 5.94 48.84
C ALA A 115 -28.23 7.13 48.88
N PHE A 116 -27.73 7.58 47.74
CA PHE A 116 -26.62 8.55 47.66
C PHE A 116 -26.91 9.80 46.82
N GLY A 117 -28.04 9.85 46.11
CA GLY A 117 -28.48 11.00 45.32
C GLY A 117 -27.44 11.44 44.29
N GLU A 118 -27.29 12.75 44.13
CA GLU A 118 -26.33 13.35 43.18
C GLU A 118 -24.85 13.06 43.51
N LYS A 119 -24.56 12.65 44.76
CA LYS A 119 -23.19 12.32 45.23
C LYS A 119 -22.79 10.86 44.95
N THR A 120 -23.64 10.11 44.26
CA THR A 120 -23.43 8.68 43.99
C THR A 120 -22.09 8.40 43.30
N LEU A 121 -21.76 9.14 42.22
CA LEU A 121 -20.52 8.93 41.47
C LEU A 121 -19.28 9.27 42.32
N GLU A 122 -19.34 10.33 43.12
CA GLU A 122 -18.25 10.70 44.03
C GLU A 122 -18.04 9.65 45.13
N ILE A 123 -19.12 9.01 45.61
CA ILE A 123 -19.03 7.96 46.63
C ILE A 123 -18.44 6.67 46.05
N ILE A 124 -18.81 6.30 44.82
CA ILE A 124 -18.19 5.14 44.13
C ILE A 124 -16.68 5.38 43.96
N GLU A 125 -16.27 6.60 43.63
CA GLU A 125 -14.87 6.94 43.40
C GLU A 125 -14.04 7.06 44.70
N LYS A 126 -14.50 7.87 45.66
CA LYS A 126 -13.68 8.25 46.83
C LYS A 126 -13.94 7.40 48.06
N LYS A 127 -15.12 6.80 48.18
CA LYS A 127 -15.57 6.08 49.40
C LYS A 127 -16.38 4.82 49.06
N PRO A 128 -15.81 3.87 48.30
CA PRO A 128 -16.54 2.68 47.83
C PRO A 128 -17.07 1.80 48.98
N GLU A 129 -16.42 1.86 50.15
CA GLU A 129 -16.87 1.25 51.41
C GLU A 129 -18.33 1.60 51.78
N LYS A 130 -18.79 2.81 51.43
CA LYS A 130 -20.17 3.25 51.73
C LYS A 130 -21.21 2.52 50.91
N LEU A 131 -20.86 1.94 49.76
CA LEU A 131 -21.78 1.18 48.91
C LEU A 131 -22.38 -0.03 49.64
N LYS A 132 -21.72 -0.52 50.71
CA LYS A 132 -22.23 -1.58 51.60
C LYS A 132 -23.53 -1.23 52.31
N ARG A 133 -23.88 0.06 52.39
CA ARG A 133 -25.15 0.53 52.98
C ARG A 133 -26.36 0.26 52.09
N VAL A 134 -26.14 -0.08 50.82
CA VAL A 134 -27.21 -0.39 49.86
C VAL A 134 -27.52 -1.88 49.90
N SER A 135 -28.80 -2.20 50.11
CA SER A 135 -29.28 -3.58 50.16
C SER A 135 -28.99 -4.34 48.85
N GLY A 136 -28.20 -5.42 48.94
CA GLY A 136 -27.77 -6.25 47.81
C GLY A 136 -26.31 -6.07 47.35
N ILE A 137 -25.57 -5.13 47.95
CA ILE A 137 -24.15 -4.87 47.66
C ILE A 137 -23.26 -5.38 48.82
N GLY A 138 -22.71 -6.58 48.66
CA GLY A 138 -21.70 -7.13 49.58
C GLY A 138 -20.29 -6.54 49.34
N PRO A 139 -19.31 -6.83 50.24
CA PRO A 139 -17.96 -6.28 50.17
C PRO A 139 -17.24 -6.58 48.85
N LYS A 140 -17.37 -7.81 48.31
CA LYS A 140 -16.78 -8.19 47.02
C LYS A 140 -17.39 -7.41 45.84
N ARG A 141 -18.69 -7.13 45.88
CA ARG A 141 -19.38 -6.36 44.83
C ARG A 141 -19.05 -4.88 44.88
N ALA A 142 -18.91 -4.30 46.07
CA ALA A 142 -18.51 -2.90 46.22
C ALA A 142 -17.14 -2.62 45.59
N VAL A 143 -16.17 -3.53 45.81
CA VAL A 143 -14.83 -3.45 45.19
C VAL A 143 -14.93 -3.59 43.67
N MET A 144 -15.64 -4.61 43.17
CA MET A 144 -15.83 -4.82 41.73
C MET A 144 -16.45 -3.61 41.01
N ILE A 145 -17.46 -2.98 41.62
CA ILE A 145 -18.12 -1.79 41.07
C ILE A 145 -17.15 -0.60 41.03
N ALA A 146 -16.37 -0.40 42.09
CA ALA A 146 -15.38 0.67 42.15
C ALA A 146 -14.26 0.49 41.12
N GLU A 147 -13.73 -0.73 40.99
CA GLU A 147 -12.70 -1.07 40.00
C GLU A 147 -13.20 -0.87 38.56
N ALA A 148 -14.39 -1.38 38.24
CA ALA A 148 -15.00 -1.20 36.92
C ALA A 148 -15.28 0.29 36.61
N PHE A 149 -15.70 1.08 37.61
CA PHE A 149 -15.90 2.52 37.44
C PHE A 149 -14.58 3.27 37.19
N VAL A 150 -13.53 2.94 37.95
CA VAL A 150 -12.18 3.54 37.79
C VAL A 150 -11.58 3.17 36.43
N GLU A 151 -11.73 1.92 35.99
CA GLU A 151 -11.29 1.47 34.67
C GLU A 151 -12.01 2.24 33.57
N GLN A 152 -13.34 2.35 33.62
CA GLN A 152 -14.13 3.07 32.61
C GLN A 152 -13.77 4.56 32.56
N LYS A 153 -13.58 5.19 33.73
CA LYS A 153 -13.10 6.58 33.83
C LYS A 153 -11.72 6.75 33.21
N SER A 154 -10.78 5.84 33.48
CA SER A 154 -9.42 5.90 32.93
C SER A 154 -9.42 5.83 31.40
N ILE A 155 -10.26 4.96 30.82
CA ILE A 155 -10.44 4.88 29.36
C ILE A 155 -10.92 6.22 28.81
N ARG A 156 -11.96 6.79 29.41
CA ARG A 156 -12.54 8.06 28.96
C ARG A 156 -11.56 9.21 29.07
N ASP A 157 -10.83 9.30 30.19
CA ASP A 157 -9.86 10.37 30.43
C ASP A 157 -8.71 10.31 29.42
N VAL A 158 -8.24 9.10 29.07
CA VAL A 158 -7.26 8.89 27.99
C VAL A 158 -7.82 9.36 26.64
N MET A 159 -9.05 8.97 26.29
CA MET A 159 -9.67 9.35 25.00
C MET A 159 -9.85 10.86 24.89
N LEU A 160 -10.36 11.50 25.95
CA LEU A 160 -10.55 12.94 26.01
C LEU A 160 -9.21 13.68 25.89
N PHE A 161 -8.18 13.19 26.60
CA PHE A 161 -6.84 13.74 26.49
C PHE A 161 -6.32 13.70 25.05
N LEU A 162 -6.43 12.55 24.37
CA LEU A 162 -5.94 12.40 23.00
C LEU A 162 -6.72 13.32 22.03
N GLN A 163 -8.04 13.40 22.16
CA GLN A 163 -8.89 14.27 21.34
C GLN A 163 -8.59 15.76 21.57
N THR A 164 -8.38 16.17 22.81
CA THR A 164 -7.99 17.55 23.16
C THR A 164 -6.70 17.97 22.45
N HIS A 165 -5.79 17.02 22.23
CA HIS A 165 -4.53 17.24 21.52
C HIS A 165 -4.61 16.94 20.01
N GLY A 166 -5.81 16.97 19.44
CA GLY A 166 -6.04 16.88 17.99
C GLY A 166 -5.94 15.48 17.39
N VAL A 167 -5.94 14.42 18.22
CA VAL A 167 -5.98 13.04 17.74
C VAL A 167 -7.42 12.66 17.36
N SER A 168 -7.62 12.17 16.13
CA SER A 168 -8.95 11.71 15.71
C SER A 168 -9.43 10.51 16.55
N PRO A 169 -10.75 10.32 16.74
CA PRO A 169 -11.29 9.21 17.52
C PRO A 169 -10.74 7.84 17.08
N THR A 170 -10.62 7.61 15.78
CA THR A 170 -10.06 6.37 15.20
C THR A 170 -8.61 6.12 15.64
N TYR A 171 -7.78 7.16 15.70
CA TYR A 171 -6.39 7.04 16.14
C TYR A 171 -6.28 6.96 17.65
N ALA A 172 -7.10 7.69 18.39
CA ALA A 172 -7.15 7.63 19.85
C ALA A 172 -7.46 6.20 20.33
N TYR A 173 -8.40 5.52 19.67
CA TYR A 173 -8.68 4.12 19.94
C TYR A 173 -7.49 3.19 19.67
N LYS A 174 -6.78 3.36 18.55
CA LYS A 174 -5.58 2.56 18.25
C LYS A 174 -4.48 2.76 19.28
N ILE A 175 -4.27 3.99 19.74
CA ILE A 175 -3.31 4.34 20.81
C ILE A 175 -3.73 3.66 22.11
N PHE A 176 -5.00 3.80 22.51
CA PHE A 176 -5.52 3.18 23.72
C PHE A 176 -5.43 1.65 23.66
N LYS A 177 -5.78 1.02 22.53
CA LYS A 177 -5.65 -0.43 22.34
C LYS A 177 -4.21 -0.93 22.54
N LYS A 178 -3.21 -0.11 22.21
CA LYS A 178 -1.79 -0.45 22.35
C LYS A 178 -1.23 -0.18 23.75
N TYR A 179 -1.50 0.99 24.33
CA TYR A 179 -0.87 1.42 25.59
C TYR A 179 -1.81 1.41 26.81
N GLY A 180 -3.11 1.22 26.59
CA GLY A 180 -4.13 1.28 27.64
C GLY A 180 -4.05 2.59 28.43
N ASN A 181 -4.09 2.46 29.75
CA ASN A 181 -4.03 3.59 30.69
C ASN A 181 -2.67 4.33 30.67
N LYS A 182 -1.61 3.76 30.08
CA LYS A 182 -0.29 4.41 29.95
C LYS A 182 -0.22 5.37 28.77
N ALA A 183 -1.24 5.42 27.91
CA ALA A 183 -1.24 6.22 26.70
C ALA A 183 -0.95 7.71 26.97
N THR A 184 -1.57 8.30 27.99
CA THR A 184 -1.33 9.72 28.34
C THR A 184 0.14 9.97 28.69
N GLY A 185 0.71 9.14 29.58
CA GLY A 185 2.12 9.27 29.98
C GLY A 185 3.10 9.08 28.82
N VAL A 186 2.85 8.11 27.93
CA VAL A 186 3.68 7.88 26.73
C VAL A 186 3.62 9.08 25.79
N VAL A 187 2.41 9.59 25.52
CA VAL A 187 2.19 10.70 24.58
C VAL A 187 2.70 12.02 25.13
N SER A 188 2.51 12.30 26.42
CA SER A 188 3.06 13.48 27.09
C SER A 188 4.59 13.46 27.18
N GLY A 189 5.19 12.27 27.36
CA GLY A 189 6.65 12.13 27.45
C GLY A 189 7.35 12.21 26.09
N ASN A 190 6.89 11.41 25.12
CA ASN A 190 7.41 11.42 23.76
C ASN A 190 6.32 11.04 22.74
N PRO A 191 5.62 12.03 22.15
CA PRO A 191 4.55 11.77 21.19
C PRO A 191 5.07 11.22 19.86
N TYR A 192 6.37 11.35 19.56
CA TYR A 192 6.95 10.84 18.32
C TYR A 192 6.99 9.31 18.29
N VAL A 193 6.92 8.64 19.45
CA VAL A 193 6.76 7.18 19.53
C VAL A 193 5.52 6.72 18.75
N LEU A 194 4.46 7.54 18.73
CA LEU A 194 3.22 7.23 17.98
C LEU A 194 3.48 7.03 16.49
N ALA A 195 4.45 7.74 15.91
CA ALA A 195 4.78 7.63 14.49
C ALA A 195 5.37 6.26 14.14
N THR A 196 6.10 5.65 15.08
CA THR A 196 6.66 4.30 14.93
C THR A 196 5.63 3.23 15.28
N ASP A 197 4.83 3.48 16.31
CA ASP A 197 4.06 2.43 16.97
C ASP A 197 2.61 2.29 16.49
N ILE A 198 2.03 3.33 15.89
CA ILE A 198 0.61 3.37 15.52
C ILE A 198 0.46 3.58 14.01
N ARG A 199 -0.01 2.54 13.33
CA ARG A 199 -0.23 2.55 11.88
C ARG A 199 -1.22 3.64 11.47
N GLY A 200 -0.75 4.57 10.64
CA GLY A 200 -1.49 5.70 10.09
C GLY A 200 -1.20 7.04 10.77
N ILE A 201 -0.53 7.04 11.92
CA ILE A 201 0.07 8.24 12.50
C ILE A 201 1.48 8.35 11.94
N GLY A 202 1.75 9.36 11.12
CA GLY A 202 3.10 9.66 10.64
C GLY A 202 3.76 10.78 11.44
N PHE A 203 5.02 11.08 11.15
CA PHE A 203 5.78 12.17 11.77
C PHE A 203 5.00 13.48 11.83
N ARG A 204 4.39 13.93 10.72
CA ARG A 204 3.62 15.18 10.68
C ARG A 204 2.43 15.21 11.64
N SER A 205 1.79 14.07 11.88
CA SER A 205 0.67 13.98 12.83
C SER A 205 1.19 14.00 14.25
N ALA A 206 2.28 13.27 14.52
CA ALA A 206 2.96 13.31 15.81
C ALA A 206 3.52 14.70 16.15
N ASP A 207 4.07 15.43 15.17
CA ASP A 207 4.60 16.80 15.32
C ASP A 207 3.48 17.80 15.67
N LYS A 208 2.28 17.63 15.09
CA LYS A 208 1.08 18.42 15.48
C LYS A 208 0.66 18.15 16.93
N ILE A 209 0.64 16.88 17.33
CA ILE A 209 0.31 16.47 18.71
C ILE A 209 1.37 17.05 19.67
N ALA A 210 2.65 16.93 19.33
CA ALA A 210 3.77 17.49 20.10
C ALA A 210 3.64 19.01 20.28
N GLY A 211 3.29 19.73 19.22
CA GLY A 211 3.03 21.17 19.28
C GLY A 211 1.88 21.52 20.22
N SER A 212 0.78 20.75 20.18
CA SER A 212 -0.35 20.97 21.11
C SER A 212 -0.01 20.69 22.57
N LEU A 213 0.96 19.80 22.83
CA LEU A 213 1.48 19.49 24.17
C LEU A 213 2.52 20.52 24.65
N GLY A 214 2.89 21.49 23.83
CA GLY A 214 3.90 22.50 24.16
C GLY A 214 5.33 21.96 24.17
N ILE A 215 5.62 20.88 23.45
CA ILE A 215 6.99 20.35 23.34
C ILE A 215 7.85 21.33 22.54
N ASP A 216 9.06 21.59 23.03
CA ASP A 216 10.02 22.49 22.38
C ASP A 216 10.34 22.02 20.95
N MET A 217 10.30 22.97 20.00
CA MET A 217 10.58 22.73 18.58
C MET A 217 12.05 22.33 18.32
N ARG A 218 12.95 22.53 19.28
CA ARG A 218 14.36 22.08 19.28
C ARG A 218 14.58 20.87 20.18
N SER A 219 13.51 20.22 20.62
CA SER A 219 13.62 19.00 21.43
C SER A 219 14.44 17.92 20.71
N PRO A 220 15.40 17.27 21.40
CA PRO A 220 16.16 16.15 20.83
C PRO A 220 15.26 15.02 20.31
N PHE A 221 14.10 14.80 20.95
CA PHE A 221 13.13 13.79 20.49
C PHE A 221 12.52 14.13 19.13
N ARG A 222 12.27 15.43 18.87
CA ARG A 222 11.78 15.92 17.58
C ARG A 222 12.86 15.81 16.50
N ALA A 223 14.10 16.19 16.84
CA ALA A 223 15.24 16.08 15.94
C ALA A 223 15.48 14.61 15.51
N ALA A 224 15.50 13.68 16.47
CA ALA A 224 15.67 12.25 16.21
C ALA A 224 14.53 11.68 15.34
N ALA A 225 13.27 11.99 15.70
CA ALA A 225 12.11 11.55 14.93
C ALA A 225 12.07 12.15 13.52
N GLY A 226 12.53 13.39 13.37
CA GLY A 226 12.62 14.05 12.07
C GLY A 226 13.71 13.45 11.19
N ILE A 227 14.88 13.10 11.73
CA ILE A 227 15.92 12.37 11.00
C ILE A 227 15.39 11.03 10.50
N LEU A 228 14.75 10.23 11.37
CA LEU A 228 14.13 8.97 10.97
C LEU A 228 13.06 9.18 9.90
N HIS A 229 12.25 10.24 10.00
CA HIS A 229 11.25 10.56 8.98
C HIS A 229 11.86 10.92 7.63
N VAL A 230 12.97 11.68 7.60
CA VAL A 230 13.70 11.97 6.36
C VAL A 230 14.28 10.68 5.79
N LEU A 231 14.84 9.80 6.62
CA LEU A 231 15.32 8.47 6.19
C LEU A 231 14.19 7.62 5.59
N ASP A 232 13.00 7.61 6.20
CA ASP A 232 11.82 6.93 5.64
C ASP A 232 11.37 7.54 4.30
N LEU A 233 11.44 8.86 4.17
CA LEU A 233 11.11 9.56 2.92
C LEU A 233 12.07 9.19 1.80
N VAL A 234 13.38 9.25 2.03
CA VAL A 234 14.38 8.87 1.02
C VAL A 234 14.35 7.37 0.70
N GLN A 235 13.96 6.52 1.67
CA GLN A 235 13.68 5.11 1.38
C GLN A 235 12.49 4.91 0.45
N SER A 236 11.43 5.73 0.59
CA SER A 236 10.29 5.72 -0.32
C SER A 236 10.64 6.21 -1.73
N GLU A 237 11.74 6.97 -1.86
CA GLU A 237 12.37 7.36 -3.14
C GLU A 237 13.28 6.24 -3.71
N GLY A 238 13.51 5.15 -2.93
CA GLY A 238 14.26 3.97 -3.35
C GLY A 238 15.70 3.90 -2.81
N HIS A 239 16.12 4.82 -1.94
CA HIS A 239 17.46 4.84 -1.36
C HIS A 239 17.63 3.82 -0.22
N VAL A 240 18.78 3.15 -0.13
CA VAL A 240 19.11 2.23 0.97
C VAL A 240 19.81 2.98 2.11
N TYR A 241 20.73 3.88 1.73
CA TYR A 241 21.38 4.82 2.62
C TYR A 241 21.20 6.24 2.11
N TYR A 242 21.61 7.22 2.91
CA TYR A 242 21.69 8.60 2.46
C TYR A 242 23.00 9.25 2.92
N PRO A 243 23.65 10.09 2.08
CA PRO A 243 24.84 10.83 2.52
C PRO A 243 24.52 11.75 3.70
N LEU A 244 25.40 11.79 4.70
CA LEU A 244 25.23 12.55 5.94
C LEU A 244 24.92 14.03 5.66
N THR A 245 25.72 14.67 4.82
CA THR A 245 25.56 16.10 4.47
C THR A 245 24.17 16.39 3.89
N ASN A 246 23.69 15.54 2.98
CA ASN A 246 22.37 15.69 2.35
C ASN A 246 21.24 15.41 3.36
N LEU A 247 21.43 14.44 4.27
CA LEU A 247 20.46 14.10 5.31
C LEU A 247 20.25 15.28 6.25
N LEU A 248 21.33 15.85 6.77
CA LEU A 248 21.29 17.00 7.68
C LEU A 248 20.66 18.21 7.00
N GLN A 249 20.96 18.46 5.71
CA GLN A 249 20.33 19.53 4.95
C GLN A 249 18.81 19.34 4.85
N LYS A 250 18.34 18.17 4.41
CA LYS A 250 16.90 17.87 4.29
C LYS A 250 16.19 17.95 5.65
N ALA A 251 16.82 17.43 6.71
CA ALA A 251 16.29 17.50 8.07
C ALA A 251 16.19 18.94 8.58
N ARG A 252 17.19 19.79 8.29
CA ARG A 252 17.17 21.21 8.62
C ARG A 252 16.05 21.95 7.90
N GLU A 253 15.87 21.71 6.60
CA GLU A 253 14.79 22.32 5.80
C GLU A 253 13.41 21.90 6.31
N LEU A 254 13.26 20.65 6.72
CA LEU A 254 12.00 20.12 7.26
C LEU A 254 11.67 20.67 8.66
N LEU A 255 12.66 20.71 9.56
CA LEU A 255 12.44 20.95 10.99
C LEU A 255 12.69 22.40 11.42
N GLY A 256 13.49 23.15 10.67
CA GLY A 256 13.96 24.50 11.03
C GLY A 256 14.94 24.53 12.21
N ILE A 257 15.71 23.45 12.41
CA ILE A 257 16.65 23.27 13.54
C ILE A 257 18.10 23.39 13.04
N ASP A 258 19.02 23.86 13.89
CA ASP A 258 20.45 23.94 13.60
C ASP A 258 21.14 22.57 13.47
N ASN A 259 22.24 22.52 12.71
CA ASN A 259 22.99 21.29 12.45
C ASN A 259 23.55 20.65 13.74
N HIS A 260 24.01 21.45 14.70
CA HIS A 260 24.59 20.92 15.93
C HIS A 260 23.57 20.10 16.74
N THR A 261 22.32 20.55 16.81
CA THR A 261 21.23 19.78 17.44
C THR A 261 20.91 18.50 16.66
N LEU A 262 20.94 18.55 15.32
CA LEU A 262 20.71 17.38 14.47
C LEU A 262 21.84 16.34 14.58
N GLU A 263 23.10 16.78 14.63
CA GLU A 263 24.27 15.92 14.80
C GLU A 263 24.21 15.20 16.15
N ARG A 264 23.91 15.92 17.24
CA ARG A 264 23.71 15.29 18.56
C ARG A 264 22.55 14.29 18.59
N ALA A 265 21.46 14.59 17.87
CA ALA A 265 20.35 13.65 17.74
C ALA A 265 20.74 12.40 16.95
N LEU A 266 21.55 12.56 15.89
CA LEU A 266 22.09 11.46 15.09
C LEU A 266 23.05 10.59 15.90
N GLU A 267 23.93 11.18 16.72
CA GLU A 267 24.78 10.45 17.66
C GLU A 267 23.95 9.59 18.62
N GLY A 268 22.87 10.16 19.17
CA GLY A 268 21.92 9.43 20.01
C GLY A 268 21.24 8.26 19.27
N LEU A 269 20.83 8.47 18.01
CA LEU A 269 20.25 7.41 17.18
C LEU A 269 21.26 6.30 16.88
N THR A 270 22.52 6.64 16.61
CA THR A 270 23.61 5.68 16.39
C THR A 270 23.90 4.89 17.66
N ALA A 271 23.99 5.57 18.82
CA ALA A 271 24.19 4.92 20.12
C ALA A 271 23.04 3.98 20.50
N SER A 272 21.80 4.32 20.12
CA SER A 272 20.63 3.46 20.33
C SER A 272 20.54 2.27 19.36
N GLY A 273 21.35 2.26 18.30
CA GLY A 273 21.30 1.25 17.24
C GLY A 273 20.14 1.38 16.26
N ALA A 274 19.41 2.51 16.27
CA ALA A 274 18.35 2.78 15.30
C ALA A 274 18.90 3.12 13.90
N VAL A 275 20.07 3.77 13.89
CA VAL A 275 20.78 4.23 12.69
C VAL A 275 22.22 3.71 12.73
N VAL A 276 22.79 3.45 11.56
CA VAL A 276 24.20 3.10 11.37
C VAL A 276 24.84 4.18 10.52
N LEU A 277 25.90 4.79 11.04
CA LEU A 277 26.79 5.69 10.32
C LEU A 277 28.06 4.90 9.97
N GLU A 278 28.33 4.71 8.68
CA GLU A 278 29.60 4.13 8.19
C GLU A 278 30.65 5.25 7.97
N ASP A 279 31.93 4.88 7.97
CA ASP A 279 33.08 5.81 7.94
C ASP A 279 33.08 6.77 6.73
N ASP A 280 32.49 6.36 5.60
CA ASP A 280 32.36 7.19 4.39
C ASP A 280 31.13 8.12 4.42
N GLU A 281 30.72 8.58 5.61
CA GLU A 281 29.55 9.46 5.83
C GLU A 281 28.21 8.91 5.30
N ARG A 282 28.05 7.58 5.23
CA ARG A 282 26.81 6.94 4.79
C ARG A 282 25.92 6.64 5.99
N VAL A 283 24.70 7.19 5.98
CA VAL A 283 23.72 7.01 7.05
C VAL A 283 22.64 6.03 6.61
N TYR A 284 22.45 4.97 7.39
CA TYR A 284 21.45 3.92 7.14
C TYR A 284 20.50 3.80 8.33
N PRO A 285 19.21 3.52 8.11
CA PRO A 285 18.42 2.83 9.12
C PRO A 285 19.01 1.45 9.36
N ALA A 286 19.12 1.04 10.63
CA ALA A 286 19.87 -0.17 11.00
C ALA A 286 19.37 -1.44 10.29
N LEU A 287 18.06 -1.55 10.07
CA LEU A 287 17.46 -2.65 9.30
C LEU A 287 17.94 -2.69 7.85
N MET A 288 18.15 -1.53 7.21
CA MET A 288 18.63 -1.47 5.83
C MET A 288 20.13 -1.76 5.72
N ALA A 289 20.94 -1.25 6.64
CA ALA A 289 22.36 -1.63 6.74
C ALA A 289 22.52 -3.14 6.89
N ALA A 290 21.76 -3.75 7.81
CA ALA A 290 21.74 -5.18 8.01
C ALA A 290 21.25 -5.94 6.77
N ALA A 291 20.26 -5.39 6.05
CA ALA A 291 19.71 -6.02 4.87
C ALA A 291 20.70 -6.07 3.70
N GLU A 292 21.38 -4.95 3.44
CA GLU A 292 22.38 -4.85 2.40
C GLU A 292 23.60 -5.74 2.71
N ALA A 293 24.14 -5.65 3.93
CA ALA A 293 25.29 -6.46 4.35
C ALA A 293 24.97 -7.97 4.34
N SER A 294 23.78 -8.35 4.79
CA SER A 294 23.35 -9.76 4.77
C SER A 294 23.17 -10.27 3.35
N THR A 295 22.58 -9.49 2.46
CA THR A 295 22.41 -9.85 1.05
C THR A 295 23.75 -10.13 0.38
N ALA A 296 24.72 -9.21 0.53
CA ALA A 296 26.07 -9.38 -0.01
C ALA A 296 26.75 -10.63 0.58
N ARG A 297 26.68 -10.83 1.89
CA ARG A 297 27.24 -12.01 2.55
C ARG A 297 26.60 -13.30 2.03
N TYR A 298 25.27 -13.40 1.97
CA TYR A 298 24.60 -14.61 1.49
C TYR A 298 24.93 -14.92 0.03
N LEU A 299 25.09 -13.91 -0.83
CA LEU A 299 25.52 -14.12 -2.21
C LEU A 299 26.95 -14.66 -2.27
N ARG A 300 27.89 -14.07 -1.54
CA ARG A 300 29.28 -14.57 -1.47
C ARG A 300 29.34 -16.00 -0.95
N ASP A 301 28.63 -16.28 0.14
CA ASP A 301 28.54 -17.62 0.73
C ASP A 301 27.96 -18.63 -0.29
N LEU A 302 26.92 -18.24 -1.03
CA LEU A 302 26.28 -19.08 -2.02
C LEU A 302 27.20 -19.34 -3.22
N ILE A 303 27.86 -18.31 -3.76
CA ILE A 303 28.80 -18.43 -4.90
C ILE A 303 29.95 -19.38 -4.58
N CYS A 304 30.49 -19.33 -3.36
CA CYS A 304 31.58 -20.19 -2.91
C CYS A 304 31.14 -21.60 -2.50
N SER A 305 29.83 -21.86 -2.40
CA SER A 305 29.31 -23.17 -1.97
C SER A 305 29.38 -24.21 -3.09
N PRO A 306 29.59 -25.50 -2.76
CA PRO A 306 29.66 -26.56 -3.76
C PRO A 306 28.34 -26.71 -4.53
N ARG A 307 28.47 -27.11 -5.80
CA ARG A 307 27.33 -27.43 -6.68
C ARG A 307 26.86 -28.85 -6.41
N PHE A 308 25.54 -29.06 -6.42
CA PHE A 308 24.92 -30.39 -6.25
C PHE A 308 24.13 -30.83 -7.49
N LEU A 309 24.20 -30.06 -8.59
CA LEU A 309 23.61 -30.50 -9.85
C LEU A 309 24.38 -31.72 -10.38
N PRO A 310 23.68 -32.78 -10.84
CA PRO A 310 24.30 -33.93 -11.47
C PRO A 310 24.99 -33.50 -12.77
N GLU A 311 25.88 -34.34 -13.30
CA GLU A 311 26.50 -34.07 -14.60
C GLU A 311 25.43 -34.02 -15.71
N ILE A 312 25.26 -32.84 -16.30
CA ILE A 312 24.36 -32.60 -17.43
C ILE A 312 25.23 -32.36 -18.65
N ARG A 313 25.17 -33.30 -19.63
CA ARG A 313 25.76 -33.09 -20.95
C ARG A 313 24.95 -32.02 -21.69
N VAL A 314 25.44 -30.79 -21.67
CA VAL A 314 24.75 -29.60 -22.17
C VAL A 314 24.33 -29.76 -23.64
N ASP A 315 25.23 -30.17 -24.52
CA ASP A 315 24.92 -30.34 -25.96
C ASP A 315 23.82 -31.36 -26.20
N ALA A 316 23.82 -32.46 -25.46
CA ALA A 316 22.78 -33.48 -25.57
C ALA A 316 21.44 -32.97 -25.03
N ALA A 317 21.45 -32.17 -23.96
CA ALA A 317 20.24 -31.55 -23.41
C ALA A 317 19.64 -30.51 -24.36
N ILE A 318 20.49 -29.69 -24.99
CA ILE A 318 20.09 -28.72 -26.01
C ILE A 318 19.50 -29.44 -27.23
N GLY A 319 20.20 -30.43 -27.79
CA GLY A 319 19.70 -31.19 -28.93
C GLY A 319 18.36 -31.89 -28.63
N TRP A 320 18.21 -32.43 -27.42
CA TRP A 320 16.96 -33.04 -26.97
C TRP A 320 15.81 -32.03 -26.89
N ILE A 321 16.01 -30.85 -26.30
CA ILE A 321 14.93 -29.86 -26.16
C ILE A 321 14.56 -29.25 -27.52
N GLU A 322 15.53 -29.03 -28.41
CA GLU A 322 15.28 -28.52 -29.77
C GLU A 322 14.43 -29.52 -30.58
N GLN A 323 14.74 -30.83 -30.50
CA GLN A 323 13.93 -31.87 -31.15
C GLN A 323 12.53 -31.97 -30.58
N ARG A 324 12.40 -31.88 -29.25
CA ARG A 324 11.11 -32.04 -28.55
C ARG A 324 10.18 -30.84 -28.74
N THR A 325 10.74 -29.64 -28.77
CA THR A 325 9.96 -28.40 -28.95
C THR A 325 9.78 -28.02 -30.42
N GLY A 326 10.58 -28.61 -31.33
CA GLY A 326 10.63 -28.23 -32.74
C GLY A 326 11.22 -26.84 -32.97
N MET A 327 11.85 -26.22 -31.97
CA MET A 327 12.40 -24.87 -32.02
C MET A 327 13.91 -24.90 -31.86
N MET A 328 14.65 -24.19 -32.72
CA MET A 328 16.09 -23.97 -32.55
C MET A 328 16.35 -22.80 -31.60
N LEU A 329 17.23 -23.01 -30.63
CA LEU A 329 17.64 -21.97 -29.68
C LEU A 329 18.72 -21.08 -30.30
N SER A 330 18.76 -19.79 -29.94
CA SER A 330 19.90 -18.93 -30.32
C SER A 330 21.15 -19.28 -29.52
N ASP A 331 22.28 -18.82 -30.01
CA ASP A 331 23.57 -18.95 -29.32
C ASP A 331 23.52 -18.38 -27.89
N ALA A 332 22.87 -17.23 -27.67
CA ALA A 332 22.69 -16.66 -26.33
C ALA A 332 21.77 -17.49 -25.42
N GLN A 333 20.75 -18.16 -25.98
CA GLN A 333 19.90 -19.09 -25.22
C GLN A 333 20.65 -20.39 -24.89
N ARG A 334 21.48 -20.88 -25.80
CA ARG A 334 22.36 -22.04 -25.59
C ARG A 334 23.41 -21.75 -24.52
N GLU A 335 24.04 -20.58 -24.60
CA GLU A 335 24.95 -20.05 -23.58
C GLU A 335 24.26 -19.97 -22.22
N ALA A 336 23.03 -19.47 -22.15
CA ALA A 336 22.28 -19.41 -20.90
C ALA A 336 22.02 -20.81 -20.31
N ILE A 337 21.66 -21.81 -21.12
CA ILE A 337 21.48 -23.19 -20.65
C ILE A 337 22.80 -23.76 -20.11
N ALA A 338 23.91 -23.54 -20.82
CA ALA A 338 25.24 -23.96 -20.37
C ALA A 338 25.60 -23.29 -19.03
N ALA A 339 25.42 -21.98 -18.95
CA ALA A 339 25.74 -21.17 -17.79
C ALA A 339 24.94 -21.56 -16.54
N VAL A 340 23.68 -22.01 -16.67
CA VAL A 340 22.90 -22.50 -15.51
C VAL A 340 23.50 -23.77 -14.92
N VAL A 341 24.07 -24.63 -15.75
CA VAL A 341 24.74 -25.86 -15.29
C VAL A 341 26.10 -25.52 -14.65
N ASP A 342 26.80 -24.53 -15.21
CA ASP A 342 28.16 -24.19 -14.81
C ASP A 342 28.25 -23.27 -13.59
N HIS A 343 27.24 -22.42 -13.38
CA HIS A 343 27.28 -21.40 -12.35
C HIS A 343 26.24 -21.60 -11.25
N LYS A 344 26.64 -21.24 -10.02
CA LYS A 344 25.83 -21.38 -8.82
C LYS A 344 24.74 -20.31 -8.70
N VAL A 345 25.10 -19.10 -9.12
CA VAL A 345 24.20 -17.96 -9.25
C VAL A 345 24.37 -17.43 -10.66
N LEU A 346 23.27 -17.25 -11.37
CA LEU A 346 23.27 -16.73 -12.75
C LEU A 346 22.22 -15.63 -12.89
N ILE A 347 22.56 -14.59 -13.65
CA ILE A 347 21.60 -13.58 -14.08
C ILE A 347 21.35 -13.75 -15.58
N ILE A 348 20.07 -13.86 -15.96
CA ILE A 348 19.63 -13.79 -17.35
C ILE A 348 18.88 -12.47 -17.52
N THR A 349 19.39 -11.60 -18.38
CA THR A 349 18.76 -10.32 -18.71
C THR A 349 18.42 -10.22 -20.18
N GLY A 350 17.35 -9.51 -20.52
CA GLY A 350 16.95 -9.30 -21.90
C GLY A 350 15.70 -8.44 -21.99
N GLY A 351 15.58 -7.69 -23.09
CA GLY A 351 14.40 -6.87 -23.37
C GLY A 351 13.15 -7.70 -23.73
N PRO A 352 12.03 -7.04 -24.06
CA PRO A 352 10.82 -7.69 -24.54
C PRO A 352 11.11 -8.47 -25.85
N GLY A 353 10.45 -9.60 -26.05
CA GLY A 353 10.56 -10.37 -27.30
C GLY A 353 11.89 -11.12 -27.52
N THR A 354 12.81 -11.09 -26.57
CA THR A 354 14.12 -11.79 -26.62
C THR A 354 14.03 -13.29 -26.29
N GLY A 355 12.84 -13.79 -25.96
CA GLY A 355 12.60 -15.21 -25.72
C GLY A 355 12.98 -15.72 -24.32
N LYS A 356 13.09 -14.84 -23.31
CA LYS A 356 13.35 -15.22 -21.89
C LYS A 356 12.43 -16.33 -21.40
N THR A 357 11.13 -16.19 -21.68
CA THR A 357 10.12 -17.15 -21.26
C THR A 357 10.26 -18.51 -21.95
N THR A 358 10.59 -18.52 -23.24
CA THR A 358 10.87 -19.76 -24.00
C THR A 358 12.10 -20.46 -23.44
N LEU A 359 13.16 -19.70 -23.13
CA LEU A 359 14.37 -20.20 -22.48
C LEU A 359 14.06 -20.82 -21.11
N LEU A 360 13.29 -20.13 -20.27
CA LEU A 360 12.87 -20.66 -18.97
C LEU A 360 12.08 -21.96 -19.10
N ARG A 361 11.11 -22.02 -20.01
CA ARG A 361 10.34 -23.25 -20.28
C ARG A 361 11.26 -24.42 -20.67
N SER A 362 12.18 -24.18 -21.61
CA SER A 362 13.16 -25.17 -22.07
C SER A 362 14.07 -25.65 -20.94
N LEU A 363 14.59 -24.72 -20.13
CA LEU A 363 15.45 -25.03 -19.00
C LEU A 363 14.74 -25.88 -17.95
N ILE A 364 13.52 -25.50 -17.55
CA ILE A 364 12.74 -26.25 -16.55
C ILE A 364 12.46 -27.67 -17.05
N GLU A 365 12.16 -27.83 -18.34
CA GLU A 365 11.90 -29.15 -18.93
C GLU A 365 13.16 -30.04 -18.95
N ILE A 366 14.34 -29.46 -19.16
CA ILE A 366 15.62 -30.16 -19.03
C ILE A 366 15.86 -30.60 -17.57
N LEU A 367 15.63 -29.72 -16.61
CA LEU A 367 15.83 -29.99 -15.18
C LEU A 367 14.88 -31.09 -14.67
N GLU A 368 13.61 -31.03 -15.03
CA GLU A 368 12.61 -32.05 -14.69
C GLU A 368 12.94 -33.42 -15.29
N ARG A 369 13.47 -33.45 -16.53
CA ARG A 369 13.92 -34.70 -17.17
C ARG A 369 15.05 -35.37 -16.39
N LYS A 370 15.85 -34.57 -15.68
CA LYS A 370 16.91 -35.02 -14.77
C LYS A 370 16.41 -35.27 -13.34
N LYS A 371 15.09 -35.21 -13.10
CA LYS A 371 14.43 -35.36 -11.80
C LYS A 371 14.86 -34.32 -10.76
N LEU A 372 15.23 -33.13 -11.21
CA LEU A 372 15.56 -32.00 -10.35
C LEU A 372 14.31 -31.16 -10.12
N ARG A 373 14.10 -30.75 -8.87
CA ARG A 373 13.00 -29.89 -8.45
C ARG A 373 13.39 -28.44 -8.64
N ALA A 374 12.63 -27.75 -9.49
CA ALA A 374 12.73 -26.31 -9.69
C ALA A 374 11.57 -25.60 -8.99
N LEU A 375 11.87 -24.58 -8.19
CA LEU A 375 10.86 -23.66 -7.65
C LEU A 375 10.86 -22.37 -8.45
N LEU A 376 9.68 -21.96 -8.91
CA LEU A 376 9.47 -20.77 -9.72
C LEU A 376 8.81 -19.69 -8.87
N CYS A 377 9.39 -18.50 -8.85
CA CYS A 377 8.76 -17.38 -8.18
C CYS A 377 8.97 -16.04 -8.88
N ALA A 378 8.12 -15.09 -8.51
CA ALA A 378 8.17 -13.72 -8.97
C ALA A 378 7.73 -12.77 -7.82
N PRO A 379 8.09 -11.47 -7.87
CA PRO A 379 7.77 -10.54 -6.78
C PRO A 379 6.27 -10.23 -6.63
N THR A 380 5.49 -10.30 -7.72
CA THR A 380 4.05 -10.00 -7.72
C THR A 380 3.20 -11.20 -8.13
N GLY A 381 1.93 -11.20 -7.70
CA GLY A 381 0.96 -12.26 -8.04
C GLY A 381 0.80 -12.44 -9.54
N ARG A 382 0.72 -11.32 -10.28
CA ARG A 382 0.61 -11.31 -11.74
C ARG A 382 1.83 -11.88 -12.45
N ALA A 383 3.03 -11.47 -12.06
CA ALA A 383 4.26 -11.99 -12.65
C ALA A 383 4.37 -13.51 -12.38
N ALA A 384 4.00 -13.97 -11.18
CA ALA A 384 3.98 -15.39 -10.85
C ALA A 384 2.95 -16.15 -11.69
N LYS A 385 1.73 -15.62 -11.86
CA LYS A 385 0.69 -16.25 -12.69
C LYS A 385 1.14 -16.37 -14.15
N ARG A 386 1.71 -15.30 -14.72
CA ARG A 386 2.26 -15.31 -16.08
C ARG A 386 3.40 -16.32 -16.22
N LEU A 387 4.31 -16.36 -15.25
CA LEU A 387 5.39 -17.35 -15.23
C LEU A 387 4.81 -18.77 -15.21
N ALA A 388 3.72 -19.01 -14.46
CA ALA A 388 3.05 -20.29 -14.44
C ALA A 388 2.40 -20.65 -15.78
N GLU A 389 1.62 -19.75 -16.38
CA GLU A 389 0.94 -19.96 -17.67
C GLU A 389 1.93 -20.27 -18.80
N THR A 390 3.05 -19.55 -18.82
CA THR A 390 4.02 -19.64 -19.92
C THR A 390 4.98 -20.81 -19.79
N THR A 391 5.34 -21.18 -18.57
CA THR A 391 6.18 -22.37 -18.33
C THR A 391 5.35 -23.65 -18.24
N GLY A 392 4.06 -23.56 -17.93
CA GLY A 392 3.18 -24.70 -17.66
C GLY A 392 3.41 -25.35 -16.29
N ARG A 393 4.10 -24.69 -15.36
CA ARG A 393 4.41 -25.18 -14.00
C ARG A 393 3.82 -24.24 -12.95
N GLU A 394 3.66 -24.73 -11.72
CA GLU A 394 3.26 -23.87 -10.60
C GLU A 394 4.35 -22.83 -10.31
N ALA A 395 3.96 -21.55 -10.25
CA ALA A 395 4.83 -20.46 -9.81
C ALA A 395 4.13 -19.63 -8.72
N LYS A 396 4.91 -19.19 -7.72
CA LYS A 396 4.39 -18.49 -6.53
C LYS A 396 4.97 -17.09 -6.42
N THR A 397 4.31 -16.23 -5.66
CA THR A 397 4.98 -14.99 -5.24
C THR A 397 6.14 -15.33 -4.31
N VAL A 398 7.19 -14.52 -4.27
CA VAL A 398 8.29 -14.71 -3.29
C VAL A 398 7.73 -14.78 -1.86
N HIS A 399 6.72 -13.97 -1.55
CA HIS A 399 6.06 -13.98 -0.24
C HIS A 399 5.38 -15.31 0.10
N ARG A 400 4.65 -15.91 -0.86
CA ARG A 400 4.03 -17.23 -0.69
C ARG A 400 5.08 -18.35 -0.63
N LEU A 401 6.12 -18.26 -1.45
CA LEU A 401 7.22 -19.23 -1.45
C LEU A 401 7.93 -19.27 -0.10
N LEU A 402 8.09 -18.10 0.54
CA LEU A 402 8.70 -17.96 1.86
C LEU A 402 7.73 -18.16 3.03
N GLU A 403 6.48 -18.58 2.75
CA GLU A 403 5.44 -18.83 3.76
C GLU A 403 5.22 -17.61 4.67
N TYR A 404 5.02 -16.41 4.10
CA TYR A 404 4.77 -15.20 4.89
C TYR A 404 3.49 -15.32 5.75
N SER A 405 3.62 -15.06 7.05
CA SER A 405 2.51 -15.06 8.01
C SER A 405 2.21 -13.65 8.53
N PRO A 406 1.01 -13.09 8.26
CA PRO A 406 0.60 -11.80 8.81
C PRO A 406 0.44 -11.80 10.34
N SER A 407 0.02 -12.93 10.93
CA SER A 407 -0.20 -13.06 12.38
C SER A 407 1.12 -13.06 13.15
N GLU A 408 2.13 -13.76 12.62
CA GLU A 408 3.47 -13.82 13.21
C GLU A 408 4.41 -12.73 12.70
N ARG A 409 3.95 -11.90 11.76
CA ARG A 409 4.69 -10.78 11.15
C ARG A 409 6.07 -11.19 10.62
N GLY A 410 6.16 -12.33 9.94
CA GLY A 410 7.44 -12.87 9.51
C GLY A 410 7.32 -13.92 8.39
N PHE A 411 8.47 -14.21 7.79
CA PHE A 411 8.64 -15.33 6.86
C PHE A 411 9.00 -16.60 7.63
N GLN A 412 8.34 -17.71 7.31
CA GLN A 412 8.58 -18.99 7.98
C GLN A 412 9.73 -19.78 7.36
N ARG A 413 10.08 -19.49 6.10
CA ARG A 413 11.28 -20.02 5.44
C ARG A 413 12.46 -19.08 5.67
N GLY A 414 13.62 -19.66 5.92
CA GLY A 414 14.86 -18.95 6.21
C GLY A 414 16.02 -19.94 6.39
N ARG A 415 17.09 -19.52 7.07
CA ARG A 415 18.31 -20.34 7.17
C ARG A 415 18.09 -21.66 7.92
N SER A 416 17.22 -21.66 8.92
CA SER A 416 16.85 -22.86 9.71
C SER A 416 15.88 -23.78 8.98
N ARG A 417 15.07 -23.24 8.06
CA ARG A 417 14.07 -23.96 7.28
C ARG A 417 14.17 -23.50 5.82
N PRO A 418 15.18 -23.98 5.08
CA PRO A 418 15.43 -23.53 3.71
C PRO A 418 14.36 -24.03 2.74
N LEU A 419 14.42 -23.53 1.51
CA LEU A 419 13.63 -23.99 0.38
C LEU A 419 14.12 -25.37 -0.08
N GLU A 420 13.18 -26.30 -0.24
CA GLU A 420 13.45 -27.66 -0.69
C GLU A 420 13.45 -27.73 -2.22
N ALA A 421 14.56 -27.34 -2.84
CA ALA A 421 14.74 -27.41 -4.29
C ALA A 421 16.22 -27.40 -4.69
N GLU A 422 16.53 -28.05 -5.80
CA GLU A 422 17.86 -27.99 -6.42
C GLU A 422 18.04 -26.70 -7.22
N VAL A 423 16.97 -26.13 -7.77
CA VAL A 423 17.00 -24.86 -8.52
C VAL A 423 15.89 -23.92 -8.06
N VAL A 424 16.21 -22.66 -7.81
CA VAL A 424 15.24 -21.59 -7.57
C VAL A 424 15.36 -20.58 -8.70
N VAL A 425 14.25 -20.34 -9.39
CA VAL A 425 14.13 -19.36 -10.47
C VAL A 425 13.30 -18.18 -9.99
N VAL A 426 13.86 -16.99 -10.06
CA VAL A 426 13.18 -15.74 -9.74
C VAL A 426 13.02 -14.95 -11.04
N ASP A 427 11.79 -14.72 -11.48
CA ASP A 427 11.50 -13.85 -12.63
C ASP A 427 11.12 -12.42 -12.18
N GLU A 428 11.24 -11.46 -13.09
CA GLU A 428 11.02 -10.02 -12.85
C GLU A 428 11.84 -9.46 -11.66
N VAL A 429 13.13 -9.85 -11.56
CA VAL A 429 14.05 -9.45 -10.48
C VAL A 429 14.26 -7.93 -10.41
N SER A 430 14.01 -7.20 -11.51
CA SER A 430 14.02 -5.73 -11.52
C SER A 430 13.05 -5.11 -10.50
N MET A 431 11.99 -5.83 -10.11
CA MET A 431 11.01 -5.39 -9.12
C MET A 431 11.36 -5.79 -7.68
N VAL A 432 12.44 -6.54 -7.45
CA VAL A 432 12.83 -7.03 -6.12
C VAL A 432 13.66 -5.98 -5.39
N ASP A 433 13.20 -5.58 -4.20
CA ASP A 433 13.93 -4.66 -3.31
C ASP A 433 14.95 -5.39 -2.42
N ILE A 434 15.80 -4.63 -1.71
CA ILE A 434 16.87 -5.20 -0.88
C ILE A 434 16.34 -6.06 0.27
N SER A 435 15.17 -5.71 0.81
CA SER A 435 14.56 -6.44 1.92
C SER A 435 14.06 -7.80 1.47
N LEU A 436 13.33 -7.86 0.36
CA LEU A 436 12.80 -9.10 -0.19
C LEU A 436 13.94 -10.01 -0.68
N MET A 437 14.97 -9.44 -1.33
CA MET A 437 16.14 -10.21 -1.76
C MET A 437 16.87 -10.85 -0.58
N ARG A 438 17.08 -10.11 0.52
CA ARG A 438 17.69 -10.63 1.75
C ARG A 438 16.95 -11.85 2.28
N HIS A 439 15.63 -11.78 2.39
CA HIS A 439 14.82 -12.88 2.91
C HIS A 439 14.82 -14.09 1.98
N LEU A 440 14.76 -13.86 0.67
CA LEU A 440 14.87 -14.93 -0.32
C LEU A 440 16.21 -15.66 -0.17
N LEU A 441 17.33 -14.94 -0.21
CA LEU A 441 18.66 -15.53 -0.09
C LEU A 441 18.88 -16.24 1.25
N ALA A 442 18.32 -15.71 2.34
CA ALA A 442 18.38 -16.37 3.63
C ALA A 442 17.68 -17.75 3.62
N ALA A 443 16.70 -17.96 2.74
CA ALA A 443 15.98 -19.22 2.59
C ALA A 443 16.54 -20.14 1.50
N VAL A 444 17.48 -19.68 0.67
CA VAL A 444 18.13 -20.53 -0.34
C VAL A 444 19.12 -21.46 0.36
N HIS A 445 18.98 -22.77 0.13
CA HIS A 445 19.91 -23.75 0.69
C HIS A 445 21.28 -23.61 0.00
N PRO A 446 22.42 -23.80 0.71
CA PRO A 446 23.75 -23.69 0.10
C PRO A 446 23.99 -24.63 -1.10
N GLN A 447 23.23 -25.72 -1.24
CA GLN A 447 23.31 -26.63 -2.38
C GLN A 447 22.44 -26.24 -3.58
N THR A 448 21.45 -25.36 -3.39
CA THR A 448 20.54 -24.88 -4.44
C THR A 448 21.25 -23.95 -5.42
N THR A 449 20.95 -24.08 -6.72
CA THR A 449 21.35 -23.12 -7.75
C THR A 449 20.31 -22.01 -7.86
N LEU A 450 20.75 -20.74 -7.89
CA LEU A 450 19.86 -19.58 -7.98
C LEU A 450 19.93 -18.96 -9.39
N LEU A 451 18.78 -18.91 -10.05
CA LEU A 451 18.63 -18.23 -11.34
C LEU A 451 17.80 -16.96 -11.15
N LEU A 452 18.37 -15.82 -11.53
CA LEU A 452 17.73 -14.51 -11.49
C LEU A 452 17.43 -14.05 -12.92
N VAL A 453 16.15 -13.80 -13.23
CA VAL A 453 15.71 -13.35 -14.55
C VAL A 453 15.03 -12.00 -14.44
N GLY A 454 15.40 -11.07 -15.32
CA GLY A 454 14.85 -9.73 -15.30
C GLY A 454 15.13 -8.93 -16.57
N ASP A 455 14.68 -7.69 -16.58
CA ASP A 455 15.03 -6.71 -17.60
C ASP A 455 15.72 -5.53 -16.90
N ALA A 456 17.00 -5.32 -17.20
CA ALA A 456 17.79 -4.25 -16.59
C ALA A 456 17.36 -2.85 -17.06
N ASP A 457 16.63 -2.75 -18.17
CA ASP A 457 16.17 -1.49 -18.77
C ASP A 457 14.77 -1.08 -18.25
N GLN A 458 14.07 -1.97 -17.55
CA GLN A 458 12.80 -1.65 -16.88
C GLN A 458 13.01 -0.75 -15.65
N LEU A 459 11.90 -0.21 -15.15
CA LEU A 459 11.89 0.52 -13.88
C LEU A 459 12.42 -0.38 -12.74
N PRO A 460 13.25 0.18 -11.84
CA PRO A 460 13.69 -0.54 -10.64
C PRO A 460 12.52 -0.77 -9.66
N SER A 461 12.78 -1.52 -8.60
CA SER A 461 11.80 -1.85 -7.56
C SER A 461 11.20 -0.60 -6.92
N VAL A 462 9.95 -0.66 -6.45
CA VAL A 462 9.36 0.48 -5.73
C VAL A 462 10.02 0.67 -4.35
N GLY A 463 10.45 -0.43 -3.72
CA GLY A 463 11.18 -0.41 -2.46
C GLY A 463 12.64 0.03 -2.60
N PRO A 464 13.37 0.13 -1.47
CA PRO A 464 14.75 0.60 -1.47
C PRO A 464 15.71 -0.40 -2.13
N GLY A 465 16.69 0.14 -2.85
CA GLY A 465 17.77 -0.62 -3.48
C GLY A 465 17.63 -0.75 -5.00
N ASN A 466 18.73 -1.11 -5.66
CA ASN A 466 18.77 -1.39 -7.10
C ASN A 466 19.36 -2.78 -7.32
N VAL A 467 18.73 -3.81 -6.73
CA VAL A 467 19.34 -5.13 -6.57
C VAL A 467 19.85 -5.69 -7.89
N LEU A 468 19.00 -5.84 -8.91
CA LEU A 468 19.42 -6.38 -10.22
C LEU A 468 20.59 -5.59 -10.82
N GLY A 469 20.52 -4.26 -10.81
CA GLY A 469 21.58 -3.40 -11.35
C GLY A 469 22.88 -3.54 -10.56
N ASP A 470 22.81 -3.59 -9.24
CA ASP A 470 23.98 -3.71 -8.36
C ASP A 470 24.65 -5.09 -8.50
N LEU A 471 23.85 -6.15 -8.67
CA LEU A 471 24.38 -7.49 -8.94
C LEU A 471 25.13 -7.55 -10.28
N ILE A 472 24.58 -6.93 -11.33
CA ILE A 472 25.23 -6.84 -12.64
C ILE A 472 26.50 -6.00 -12.54
N ASN A 473 26.44 -4.84 -11.89
CA ASN A 473 27.56 -3.90 -11.75
C ASN A 473 28.70 -4.44 -10.87
N SER A 474 28.42 -5.39 -9.98
CA SER A 474 29.46 -6.04 -9.15
C SER A 474 30.52 -6.78 -9.98
N GLY A 475 30.14 -7.27 -11.17
CA GLY A 475 30.99 -8.13 -12.01
C GLY A 475 31.36 -9.48 -11.38
N LYS A 476 30.78 -9.85 -10.23
CA LYS A 476 31.06 -11.13 -9.52
C LYS A 476 30.11 -12.26 -9.92
N ILE A 477 28.92 -11.92 -10.42
CA ILE A 477 27.91 -12.89 -10.84
C ILE A 477 27.89 -12.93 -12.38
N PRO A 478 27.94 -14.12 -13.00
CA PRO A 478 27.84 -14.25 -14.44
C PRO A 478 26.49 -13.73 -14.95
N VAL A 479 26.53 -13.01 -16.06
CA VAL A 479 25.36 -12.40 -16.69
C VAL A 479 25.29 -12.84 -18.14
N VAL A 480 24.18 -13.46 -18.53
CA VAL A 480 23.87 -13.78 -19.93
C VAL A 480 22.82 -12.82 -20.44
N GLN A 481 23.14 -12.07 -21.49
CA GLN A 481 22.25 -11.07 -22.08
C GLN A 481 21.62 -11.58 -23.38
N LEU A 482 20.30 -11.76 -23.39
CA LEU A 482 19.55 -12.13 -24.59
C LEU A 482 19.33 -10.90 -25.47
N ARG A 483 20.05 -10.83 -26.59
CA ARG A 483 19.99 -9.69 -27.54
C ARG A 483 19.11 -9.96 -28.76
N LYS A 484 19.00 -11.22 -29.19
CA LYS A 484 18.26 -11.60 -30.40
C LYS A 484 16.75 -11.57 -30.12
N VAL A 485 16.01 -10.82 -30.91
CA VAL A 485 14.54 -10.75 -30.86
C VAL A 485 13.95 -11.82 -31.78
N PHE A 486 13.03 -12.63 -31.27
CA PHE A 486 12.54 -13.86 -31.93
C PHE A 486 11.07 -13.88 -32.33
N ARG A 487 10.27 -12.95 -31.81
CA ARG A 487 8.86 -12.82 -32.22
C ARG A 487 8.83 -12.55 -33.73
N GLN A 488 7.66 -12.48 -34.37
CA GLN A 488 7.47 -11.79 -35.67
C GLN A 488 7.88 -10.28 -35.61
N ALA A 489 8.68 -9.88 -34.62
CA ALA A 489 8.98 -8.53 -34.16
C ALA A 489 10.03 -7.76 -34.95
N ASN A 490 10.60 -8.32 -36.01
CA ASN A 490 11.22 -7.43 -37.01
C ASN A 490 10.15 -6.57 -37.71
N GLU A 491 8.86 -6.95 -37.64
CA GLU A 491 7.73 -6.14 -38.10
C GLU A 491 6.98 -5.40 -36.96
N SER A 492 7.20 -5.79 -35.70
CA SER A 492 6.51 -5.18 -34.55
C SER A 492 7.15 -3.84 -34.19
N LEU A 493 6.43 -2.75 -34.46
CA LEU A 493 6.89 -1.42 -34.11
C LEU A 493 6.94 -1.21 -32.59
N ILE A 494 6.16 -1.95 -31.79
CA ILE A 494 6.26 -1.89 -30.32
C ILE A 494 7.68 -2.25 -29.86
N VAL A 495 8.22 -3.38 -30.33
CA VAL A 495 9.55 -3.86 -29.91
C VAL A 495 10.66 -2.99 -30.50
N ALA A 496 10.55 -2.65 -31.79
CA ALA A 496 11.51 -1.75 -32.44
C ALA A 496 11.58 -0.40 -31.72
N ASN A 497 10.43 0.22 -31.44
CA ASN A 497 10.37 1.49 -30.73
C ASN A 497 10.83 1.39 -29.27
N ALA A 498 10.58 0.27 -28.58
CA ALA A 498 11.11 0.07 -27.23
C ALA A 498 12.66 0.07 -27.24
N HIS A 499 13.28 -0.62 -28.19
CA HIS A 499 14.74 -0.59 -28.35
C HIS A 499 15.26 0.81 -28.72
N ARG A 500 14.57 1.52 -29.63
CA ARG A 500 14.90 2.91 -29.99
C ARG A 500 14.88 3.82 -28.77
N VAL A 501 13.79 3.80 -28.00
CA VAL A 501 13.66 4.59 -26.77
C VAL A 501 14.79 4.25 -25.79
N ASN A 502 15.13 2.96 -25.63
CA ASN A 502 16.23 2.56 -24.76
C ASN A 502 17.60 3.11 -25.22
N GLN A 503 17.81 3.18 -26.54
CA GLN A 503 19.00 3.77 -27.17
C GLN A 503 19.00 5.31 -27.14
N GLY A 504 17.93 5.95 -26.66
CA GLY A 504 17.80 7.41 -26.67
C GLY A 504 17.32 7.98 -28.01
N LEU A 505 16.74 7.15 -28.86
CA LEU A 505 16.13 7.53 -30.13
C LEU A 505 14.61 7.66 -29.98
N MET A 506 14.02 8.64 -30.67
CA MET A 506 12.57 8.83 -30.66
C MET A 506 11.85 7.64 -31.31
N PRO A 507 10.68 7.24 -30.78
CA PRO A 507 9.85 6.22 -31.43
C PRO A 507 9.31 6.75 -32.76
N GLU A 508 9.16 5.85 -33.73
CA GLU A 508 8.60 6.16 -35.05
C GLU A 508 7.15 5.70 -35.13
N SER A 509 6.35 6.47 -35.87
CA SER A 509 4.98 6.10 -36.23
C SER A 509 5.02 5.25 -37.51
N PRO A 510 4.06 4.33 -37.72
CA PRO A 510 3.93 3.61 -38.98
C PRO A 510 3.74 4.58 -40.15
N ASN A 511 4.25 4.19 -41.33
CA ASN A 511 4.00 4.90 -42.58
C ASN A 511 2.49 4.90 -42.90
N GLU A 512 1.96 6.01 -43.43
CA GLU A 512 0.52 6.20 -43.69
C GLU A 512 -0.10 5.12 -44.61
N ASN A 513 0.72 4.44 -45.40
CA ASN A 513 0.32 3.36 -46.32
C ASN A 513 0.34 1.94 -45.71
N ALA A 514 0.58 1.80 -44.41
CA ALA A 514 0.67 0.49 -43.76
C ALA A 514 -0.71 -0.12 -43.45
N VAL A 515 -0.87 -1.41 -43.79
CA VAL A 515 -1.89 -2.30 -43.23
C VAL A 515 -1.72 -2.29 -41.71
N LEU A 516 -2.77 -1.92 -40.96
CA LEU A 516 -2.88 -1.86 -39.49
C LEU A 516 -1.59 -2.21 -38.71
N SER A 517 -1.02 -1.21 -38.02
CA SER A 517 0.18 -1.38 -37.20
C SER A 517 -0.15 -1.71 -35.75
N ASP A 518 0.83 -2.24 -35.02
CA ASP A 518 0.78 -2.52 -33.59
C ASP A 518 1.23 -1.34 -32.72
N PHE A 519 1.78 -0.27 -33.31
CA PHE A 519 2.20 0.93 -32.60
C PHE A 519 1.70 2.20 -33.29
N TYR A 520 1.23 3.17 -32.51
CA TYR A 520 0.86 4.49 -33.01
C TYR A 520 1.39 5.60 -32.09
N LEU A 521 1.99 6.63 -32.70
CA LEU A 521 2.33 7.87 -32.03
C LEU A 521 1.37 8.97 -32.51
N ILE A 522 0.62 9.57 -31.59
CA ILE A 522 -0.33 10.64 -31.90
C ILE A 522 0.06 11.90 -31.14
N GLU A 523 0.45 12.93 -31.89
CA GLU A 523 0.89 14.19 -31.33
C GLU A 523 -0.29 15.06 -30.89
N LYS A 524 -0.33 15.37 -29.59
CA LYS A 524 -1.32 16.26 -28.97
C LYS A 524 -0.70 16.99 -27.78
N ASP A 525 -0.65 18.32 -27.88
CA ASP A 525 -0.09 19.17 -26.82
C ASP A 525 -1.09 19.46 -25.71
N ASP A 526 -2.36 19.67 -26.07
CA ASP A 526 -3.41 20.00 -25.10
C ASP A 526 -3.88 18.76 -24.34
N ALA A 527 -3.91 18.88 -23.01
CA ALA A 527 -4.23 17.76 -22.14
C ALA A 527 -5.72 17.40 -22.18
N GLU A 528 -6.62 18.35 -22.42
CA GLU A 528 -8.06 18.08 -22.54
C GLU A 528 -8.39 17.39 -23.87
N GLU A 529 -7.75 17.81 -24.96
CA GLU A 529 -7.75 17.08 -26.23
C GLU A 529 -7.23 15.66 -26.10
N CYS A 530 -6.14 15.46 -25.37
CA CYS A 530 -5.62 14.12 -25.08
C CYS A 530 -6.69 13.27 -24.37
N VAL A 531 -7.36 13.80 -23.34
CA VAL A 531 -8.45 13.08 -22.65
C VAL A 531 -9.59 12.76 -23.61
N ARG A 532 -10.04 13.72 -24.43
CA ARG A 532 -11.10 13.49 -25.43
C ARG A 532 -10.72 12.39 -26.43
N LEU A 533 -9.48 12.41 -26.91
CA LEU A 533 -8.99 11.39 -27.84
C LEU A 533 -8.89 10.01 -27.18
N ILE A 534 -8.41 9.92 -25.93
CA ILE A 534 -8.39 8.66 -25.17
C ILE A 534 -9.80 8.09 -25.05
N LYS A 535 -10.79 8.93 -24.71
CA LYS A 535 -12.20 8.54 -24.62
C LYS A 535 -12.71 7.97 -25.95
N GLU A 536 -12.40 8.63 -27.07
CA GLU A 536 -12.77 8.17 -28.42
C GLU A 536 -12.05 6.87 -28.83
N MET A 537 -10.77 6.73 -28.49
CA MET A 537 -9.96 5.54 -28.78
C MET A 537 -10.52 4.31 -28.06
N VAL A 538 -10.78 4.44 -26.76
CA VAL A 538 -11.27 3.33 -25.93
C VAL A 538 -12.69 2.95 -26.33
N SER A 539 -13.59 3.91 -26.52
CA SER A 539 -15.02 3.62 -26.75
C SER A 539 -15.36 3.17 -28.18
N ARG A 540 -14.58 3.62 -29.18
CA ARG A 540 -14.93 3.43 -30.59
C ARG A 540 -13.77 2.92 -31.44
N ARG A 541 -12.67 3.67 -31.56
CA ARG A 541 -11.65 3.36 -32.58
C ARG A 541 -10.94 2.02 -32.37
N ILE A 542 -10.60 1.69 -31.13
CA ILE A 542 -9.93 0.42 -30.82
C ILE A 542 -10.89 -0.77 -30.98
N PRO A 543 -12.11 -0.75 -30.39
CA PRO A 543 -13.10 -1.80 -30.64
C PRO A 543 -13.43 -2.00 -32.13
N ASP A 544 -13.68 -0.91 -32.87
CA ASP A 544 -14.12 -0.99 -34.27
C ASP A 544 -13.02 -1.51 -35.21
N ARG A 545 -11.75 -1.13 -34.97
CA ARG A 545 -10.63 -1.49 -35.88
C ARG A 545 -9.88 -2.75 -35.48
N PHE A 546 -9.82 -3.06 -34.18
CA PHE A 546 -9.00 -4.16 -33.65
C PHE A 546 -9.83 -5.25 -32.97
N GLY A 547 -11.15 -5.05 -32.80
CA GLY A 547 -12.04 -6.04 -32.18
C GLY A 547 -11.77 -6.29 -30.69
N LEU A 548 -11.11 -5.35 -30.00
CA LEU A 548 -10.73 -5.49 -28.60
C LEU A 548 -11.82 -4.96 -27.68
N ASN A 549 -12.05 -5.64 -26.56
CA ASN A 549 -13.02 -5.23 -25.56
C ASN A 549 -12.53 -3.96 -24.82
N PRO A 550 -13.32 -2.89 -24.78
CA PRO A 550 -12.88 -1.61 -24.22
C PRO A 550 -12.65 -1.64 -22.70
N VAL A 551 -13.31 -2.55 -21.98
CA VAL A 551 -13.18 -2.67 -20.52
C VAL A 551 -12.06 -3.65 -20.15
N GLN A 552 -12.00 -4.80 -20.83
CA GLN A 552 -11.10 -5.90 -20.46
C GLN A 552 -9.72 -5.81 -21.13
N ASP A 553 -9.67 -5.44 -22.42
CA ASP A 553 -8.46 -5.57 -23.23
C ASP A 553 -7.64 -4.28 -23.33
N VAL A 554 -8.27 -3.13 -23.08
CA VAL A 554 -7.63 -1.81 -23.16
C VAL A 554 -7.21 -1.34 -21.78
N GLN A 555 -5.94 -0.94 -21.63
CA GLN A 555 -5.40 -0.38 -20.40
C GLN A 555 -4.77 0.99 -20.65
N ILE A 556 -5.15 1.99 -19.86
CA ILE A 556 -4.49 3.29 -19.87
C ILE A 556 -3.38 3.29 -18.81
N LEU A 557 -2.16 3.65 -19.22
CA LEU A 557 -0.97 3.70 -18.37
C LEU A 557 -0.46 5.13 -18.23
N SER A 558 -0.83 5.80 -17.14
CA SER A 558 -0.40 7.19 -16.89
C SER A 558 0.85 7.25 -16.01
N PRO A 559 1.76 8.21 -16.22
CA PRO A 559 2.86 8.47 -15.29
C PRO A 559 2.39 8.87 -13.88
N MET A 560 1.28 9.59 -13.74
CA MET A 560 0.90 10.27 -12.49
C MET A 560 -0.50 9.89 -11.99
N HIS A 561 -0.73 10.10 -10.69
CA HIS A 561 -2.06 9.95 -10.09
C HIS A 561 -2.96 11.17 -10.33
N LYS A 562 -2.41 12.37 -10.12
CA LYS A 562 -3.10 13.66 -10.21
C LYS A 562 -2.89 14.32 -11.58
N GLY A 563 -3.70 15.35 -11.86
CA GLY A 563 -3.70 16.08 -13.13
C GLY A 563 -4.79 15.60 -14.09
N SER A 564 -4.99 16.31 -15.19
CA SER A 564 -6.00 15.96 -16.21
C SER A 564 -5.70 14.61 -16.87
N LEU A 565 -4.43 14.30 -17.12
CA LEU A 565 -3.98 13.00 -17.61
C LEU A 565 -3.58 12.03 -16.48
N GLY A 566 -3.90 12.36 -15.23
CA GLY A 566 -3.68 11.50 -14.08
C GLY A 566 -4.70 10.36 -14.00
N THR A 567 -4.30 9.25 -13.38
CA THR A 567 -5.18 8.08 -13.20
C THR A 567 -6.52 8.40 -12.51
N GLU A 568 -6.57 9.36 -11.57
CA GLU A 568 -7.81 9.73 -10.88
C GLU A 568 -8.83 10.35 -11.85
N ASN A 569 -8.40 11.32 -12.66
CA ASN A 569 -9.28 11.96 -13.65
C ASN A 569 -9.67 10.98 -14.75
N LEU A 570 -8.69 10.26 -15.31
CA LEU A 570 -8.94 9.31 -16.40
C LEU A 570 -9.89 8.19 -15.98
N ASN A 571 -9.77 7.64 -14.77
CA ASN A 571 -10.71 6.65 -14.27
C ASN A 571 -12.13 7.19 -14.16
N ARG A 572 -12.30 8.44 -13.67
CA ARG A 572 -13.61 9.09 -13.59
C ARG A 572 -14.22 9.25 -14.98
N GLU A 573 -13.47 9.86 -15.91
CA GLU A 573 -13.93 10.12 -17.27
C GLU A 573 -14.26 8.84 -18.05
N LEU A 574 -13.45 7.79 -17.89
CA LEU A 574 -13.68 6.50 -18.56
C LEU A 574 -14.85 5.74 -17.94
N ARG A 575 -15.02 5.79 -16.62
CA ARG A 575 -16.17 5.16 -15.95
C ARG A 575 -17.49 5.72 -16.48
N GLU A 576 -17.59 7.03 -16.69
CA GLU A 576 -18.83 7.63 -17.20
C GLU A 576 -19.15 7.23 -18.66
N ILE A 577 -18.19 6.71 -19.42
CA ILE A 577 -18.43 6.18 -20.78
C ILE A 577 -18.66 4.68 -20.77
N LEU A 578 -17.83 3.96 -20.03
CA LEU A 578 -17.79 2.50 -20.04
C LEU A 578 -18.81 1.87 -19.09
N ASN A 579 -19.20 2.60 -18.04
CA ASN A 579 -20.18 2.16 -17.04
C ASN A 579 -21.10 3.31 -16.56
N PRO A 580 -21.83 3.99 -17.48
CA PRO A 580 -22.70 5.13 -17.13
C PRO A 580 -23.86 4.74 -16.23
N ASN A 581 -24.47 3.58 -16.48
CA ASN A 581 -25.70 3.12 -15.81
C ASN A 581 -25.45 2.05 -14.75
N GLY A 582 -24.19 1.89 -14.31
CA GLY A 582 -23.85 0.91 -13.26
C GLY A 582 -24.48 1.30 -11.92
N ASN A 583 -25.09 0.34 -11.24
CA ASN A 583 -25.69 0.59 -9.92
C ASN A 583 -24.61 1.03 -8.91
N PRO A 584 -24.73 2.21 -8.29
CA PRO A 584 -23.73 2.70 -7.36
C PRO A 584 -23.74 1.88 -6.06
N LEU A 585 -22.55 1.60 -5.55
CA LEU A 585 -22.35 1.17 -4.18
C LEU A 585 -22.51 2.38 -3.24
N ARG A 586 -22.59 2.13 -1.93
CA ARG A 586 -22.77 3.17 -0.91
C ARG A 586 -21.73 4.29 -1.08
N GLY A 587 -22.18 5.51 -1.39
CA GLY A 587 -21.32 6.69 -1.59
C GLY A 587 -20.77 6.91 -3.02
N ASP A 588 -21.28 6.23 -4.06
CA ASP A 588 -20.92 6.35 -5.50
C ASP A 588 -19.42 6.22 -5.83
N ARG A 589 -18.63 5.74 -4.87
CA ARG A 589 -17.19 5.48 -5.07
C ARG A 589 -16.96 4.39 -6.11
N PHE A 590 -17.84 3.40 -6.16
CA PHE A 590 -17.80 2.28 -7.10
C PHE A 590 -19.21 1.98 -7.62
N ARG A 591 -19.30 1.38 -8.81
CA ARG A 591 -20.54 0.90 -9.42
C ARG A 591 -20.41 -0.59 -9.76
N VAL A 592 -21.51 -1.32 -9.73
CA VAL A 592 -21.57 -2.67 -10.32
C VAL A 592 -21.18 -2.55 -11.80
N GLY A 593 -20.30 -3.45 -12.24
CA GLY A 593 -19.67 -3.43 -13.56
C GLY A 593 -18.28 -2.79 -13.58
N ASP A 594 -17.88 -2.06 -12.53
CA ASP A 594 -16.60 -1.36 -12.51
C ASP A 594 -15.40 -2.30 -12.52
N ARG A 595 -14.39 -1.90 -13.30
CA ARG A 595 -13.07 -2.51 -13.27
C ARG A 595 -12.24 -1.92 -12.14
N VAL A 596 -11.84 -2.77 -11.21
CA VAL A 596 -11.14 -2.38 -9.97
C VAL A 596 -9.79 -3.08 -9.85
N MET A 597 -8.88 -2.49 -9.08
CA MET A 597 -7.57 -3.05 -8.76
C MET A 597 -7.40 -3.09 -7.24
N GLN A 598 -7.00 -4.25 -6.73
CA GLN A 598 -6.59 -4.43 -5.36
C GLN A 598 -5.27 -3.68 -5.11
N THR A 599 -5.18 -2.90 -4.04
CA THR A 599 -4.00 -2.07 -3.72
C THR A 599 -3.12 -2.64 -2.61
N ARG A 600 -3.58 -3.71 -1.94
CA ARG A 600 -2.89 -4.35 -0.82
C ARG A 600 -3.07 -5.86 -0.89
N ASN A 601 -2.07 -6.62 -0.48
CA ASN A 601 -2.21 -8.07 -0.40
C ASN A 601 -3.21 -8.42 0.70
N ASN A 602 -4.25 -9.18 0.36
CA ASN A 602 -5.17 -9.78 1.30
C ASN A 602 -5.06 -11.30 1.16
N TYR A 603 -4.29 -11.89 2.08
CA TYR A 603 -3.91 -13.30 2.03
C TYR A 603 -5.08 -14.23 2.37
N GLU A 604 -6.02 -13.79 3.21
CA GLU A 604 -7.22 -14.56 3.57
C GLU A 604 -8.12 -14.78 2.35
N LYS A 605 -8.26 -13.75 1.53
CA LYS A 605 -9.04 -13.79 0.29
C LYS A 605 -8.24 -14.26 -0.94
N GLU A 606 -6.94 -14.48 -0.76
CA GLU A 606 -5.99 -14.88 -1.80
C GLU A 606 -5.91 -13.91 -3.00
N VAL A 607 -6.09 -12.62 -2.73
CA VAL A 607 -6.02 -11.52 -3.71
C VAL A 607 -4.84 -10.61 -3.40
N PHE A 608 -4.06 -10.24 -4.42
CA PHE A 608 -2.80 -9.54 -4.28
C PHE A 608 -2.85 -8.11 -4.80
N ASN A 609 -1.95 -7.28 -4.29
CA ASN A 609 -1.75 -5.93 -4.80
C ASN A 609 -1.43 -5.98 -6.31
N GLY A 610 -2.20 -5.23 -7.08
CA GLY A 610 -2.17 -5.19 -8.52
C GLY A 610 -3.23 -6.07 -9.18
N ASP A 611 -3.83 -7.05 -8.50
CA ASP A 611 -4.87 -7.90 -9.12
C ASP A 611 -6.05 -7.04 -9.56
N VAL A 612 -6.49 -7.25 -10.82
CA VAL A 612 -7.63 -6.53 -11.39
C VAL A 612 -8.82 -7.46 -11.40
N GLY A 613 -9.92 -6.95 -10.89
CA GLY A 613 -11.20 -7.62 -10.88
C GLY A 613 -12.31 -6.74 -11.43
N ARG A 614 -13.50 -7.31 -11.49
CA ARG A 614 -14.72 -6.61 -11.88
C ARG A 614 -15.77 -6.76 -10.79
N ILE A 615 -16.41 -5.66 -10.41
CA ILE A 615 -17.54 -5.73 -9.48
C ILE A 615 -18.72 -6.33 -10.24
N VAL A 616 -19.20 -7.49 -9.81
CA VAL A 616 -20.31 -8.23 -10.45
C VAL A 616 -21.63 -8.05 -9.71
N GLY A 617 -21.60 -7.67 -8.44
CA GLY A 617 -22.81 -7.44 -7.67
C GLY A 617 -22.55 -6.70 -6.35
N PHE A 618 -23.64 -6.27 -5.72
CA PHE A 618 -23.63 -5.68 -4.39
C PHE A 618 -24.86 -6.15 -3.62
N ASN A 619 -24.65 -6.79 -2.48
CA ASN A 619 -25.70 -7.18 -1.55
C ASN A 619 -25.91 -6.03 -0.55
N THR A 620 -27.05 -5.36 -0.65
CA THR A 620 -27.42 -4.24 0.22
C THR A 620 -27.75 -4.66 1.66
N GLU A 621 -28.16 -5.91 1.90
CA GLU A 621 -28.53 -6.40 3.24
C GLU A 621 -27.28 -6.70 4.08
N GLU A 622 -26.30 -7.39 3.49
CA GLU A 622 -25.03 -7.76 4.15
C GLU A 622 -23.93 -6.69 3.99
N GLU A 623 -24.20 -5.61 3.24
CA GLU A 623 -23.23 -4.57 2.87
C GLU A 623 -21.96 -5.11 2.16
N GLU A 624 -22.13 -6.17 1.35
CA GLU A 624 -21.03 -6.86 0.66
C GLU A 624 -21.03 -6.61 -0.86
N ALA A 625 -19.88 -6.22 -1.40
CA ALA A 625 -19.59 -6.17 -2.82
C ALA A 625 -19.00 -7.52 -3.30
N LEU A 626 -19.50 -8.03 -4.42
CA LEU A 626 -18.98 -9.22 -5.07
C LEU A 626 -18.04 -8.79 -6.19
N VAL A 627 -16.76 -9.18 -6.08
CA VAL A 627 -15.72 -8.85 -7.07
C VAL A 627 -15.21 -10.14 -7.70
N GLU A 628 -15.29 -10.22 -9.02
CA GLU A 628 -14.77 -11.33 -9.80
C GLU A 628 -13.30 -11.07 -10.18
N TYR A 629 -12.43 -11.98 -9.77
CA TYR A 629 -11.03 -12.05 -10.15
C TYR A 629 -10.80 -13.35 -10.90
N ASP A 630 -10.45 -13.27 -12.19
CA ASP A 630 -10.09 -14.44 -13.00
C ASP A 630 -11.12 -15.60 -12.93
N GLY A 631 -12.42 -15.27 -12.91
CA GLY A 631 -13.52 -16.24 -12.81
C GLY A 631 -13.84 -16.72 -11.38
N ARG A 632 -13.11 -16.27 -10.36
CA ARG A 632 -13.43 -16.49 -8.94
C ARG A 632 -14.14 -15.25 -8.38
N THR A 633 -15.30 -15.44 -7.78
CA THR A 633 -16.00 -14.37 -7.04
C THR A 633 -15.50 -14.32 -5.60
N VAL A 634 -15.15 -13.12 -5.13
CA VAL A 634 -14.69 -12.84 -3.78
C VAL A 634 -15.59 -11.74 -3.18
N ALA A 635 -16.09 -11.96 -1.97
CA ALA A 635 -16.92 -11.00 -1.25
C ALA A 635 -16.05 -9.99 -0.47
N TYR A 636 -16.44 -8.72 -0.50
CA TYR A 636 -15.81 -7.62 0.22
C TYR A 636 -16.86 -6.84 0.98
N HIS A 637 -16.68 -6.72 2.29
CA HIS A 637 -17.50 -5.81 3.07
C HIS A 637 -17.17 -4.36 2.68
N ILE A 638 -18.14 -3.45 2.79
CA ILE A 638 -17.98 -2.04 2.38
C ILE A 638 -16.77 -1.35 3.05
N SER A 639 -16.41 -1.75 4.28
CA SER A 639 -15.24 -1.24 5.00
C SER A 639 -13.90 -1.67 4.41
N GLU A 640 -13.87 -2.76 3.65
CA GLU A 640 -12.68 -3.28 2.99
C GLU A 640 -12.48 -2.68 1.59
N MET A 641 -13.49 -1.99 1.05
CA MET A 641 -13.43 -1.35 -0.28
C MET A 641 -12.38 -0.23 -0.35
N ASP A 642 -11.86 0.24 0.79
CA ASP A 642 -10.70 1.13 0.87
C ASP A 642 -9.42 0.52 0.30
N GLU A 643 -9.35 -0.82 0.24
CA GLU A 643 -8.24 -1.54 -0.36
C GLU A 643 -8.28 -1.58 -1.89
N MET A 644 -9.33 -1.02 -2.50
CA MET A 644 -9.51 -1.00 -3.96
C MET A 644 -9.51 0.40 -4.54
N ILE A 645 -9.15 0.47 -5.82
CA ILE A 645 -9.28 1.64 -6.69
C ILE A 645 -9.85 1.24 -8.04
N LEU A 646 -10.40 2.19 -8.79
CA LEU A 646 -10.74 2.00 -10.20
C LEU A 646 -9.47 1.71 -11.02
N ALA A 647 -9.60 0.89 -12.06
CA ALA A 647 -8.47 0.34 -12.80
C ALA A 647 -8.57 0.48 -14.33
N TYR A 648 -9.47 1.33 -14.84
CA TYR A 648 -9.47 1.69 -16.27
C TYR A 648 -8.15 2.39 -16.65
N ALA A 649 -7.66 3.26 -15.77
CA ALA A 649 -6.35 3.87 -15.83
C ALA A 649 -5.53 3.52 -14.58
N VAL A 650 -4.29 3.06 -14.78
CA VAL A 650 -3.36 2.75 -13.68
C VAL A 650 -2.03 3.42 -13.94
N THR A 651 -1.21 3.53 -12.89
CA THR A 651 0.13 4.09 -13.07
C THR A 651 1.06 3.08 -13.72
N ILE A 652 2.04 3.56 -14.47
CA ILE A 652 3.04 2.69 -15.13
C ILE A 652 3.75 1.77 -14.11
N HIS A 653 4.06 2.28 -12.91
CA HIS A 653 4.60 1.49 -11.80
C HIS A 653 3.68 0.34 -11.38
N LYS A 654 2.37 0.58 -11.24
CA LYS A 654 1.39 -0.47 -10.86
C LYS A 654 1.15 -1.50 -11.97
N ALA A 655 1.50 -1.17 -13.21
CA ALA A 655 1.42 -2.08 -14.34
C ALA A 655 2.66 -2.96 -14.53
N GLN A 656 3.72 -2.80 -13.73
CA GLN A 656 4.89 -3.67 -13.79
C GLN A 656 4.50 -5.15 -13.55
N GLY A 657 5.14 -6.06 -14.28
CA GLY A 657 4.81 -7.49 -14.28
C GLY A 657 3.45 -7.85 -14.93
N SER A 658 2.69 -6.86 -15.43
CA SER A 658 1.45 -7.08 -16.19
C SER A 658 1.70 -6.92 -17.68
N GLU A 659 0.84 -7.51 -18.50
CA GLU A 659 0.77 -7.22 -19.94
C GLU A 659 -0.69 -7.17 -20.38
N TYR A 660 -1.00 -6.29 -21.32
CA TYR A 660 -2.36 -6.03 -21.80
C TYR A 660 -2.43 -6.15 -23.32
N PRO A 661 -3.56 -6.61 -23.89
CA PRO A 661 -3.73 -6.63 -25.35
C PRO A 661 -3.50 -5.27 -26.00
N ALA A 662 -4.13 -4.22 -25.46
CA ALA A 662 -3.95 -2.84 -25.91
C ALA A 662 -3.57 -1.90 -24.76
N VAL A 663 -2.60 -1.02 -25.01
CA VAL A 663 -2.12 -0.02 -24.05
C VAL A 663 -2.20 1.37 -24.65
N ILE A 664 -2.72 2.33 -23.89
CA ILE A 664 -2.67 3.77 -24.22
C ILE A 664 -1.82 4.50 -23.20
N ILE A 665 -0.84 5.27 -23.67
CA ILE A 665 0.15 5.96 -22.83
C ILE A 665 0.03 7.47 -23.05
N PRO A 666 -0.66 8.21 -22.16
CA PRO A 666 -0.67 9.67 -22.20
C PRO A 666 0.65 10.27 -21.74
N MET A 667 1.28 11.10 -22.58
CA MET A 667 2.55 11.78 -22.31
C MET A 667 2.41 13.29 -22.48
N SER A 668 2.51 14.04 -21.39
CA SER A 668 2.43 15.51 -21.42
C SER A 668 3.59 16.12 -20.64
N THR A 669 3.91 17.37 -20.95
CA THR A 669 4.90 18.17 -20.21
C THR A 669 4.50 18.37 -18.75
N GLN A 670 3.20 18.23 -18.42
CA GLN A 670 2.72 18.19 -17.04
C GLN A 670 3.33 17.04 -16.22
N HIS A 671 3.81 15.98 -16.88
CA HIS A 671 4.43 14.82 -16.24
C HIS A 671 5.94 15.00 -16.00
N TYR A 672 6.49 16.22 -16.17
CA TYR A 672 7.94 16.49 -16.25
C TYR A 672 8.80 15.75 -15.21
N VAL A 673 8.34 15.66 -13.96
CA VAL A 673 9.07 15.01 -12.84
C VAL A 673 9.33 13.51 -13.11
N LEU A 674 8.44 12.87 -13.87
CA LEU A 674 8.47 11.43 -14.15
C LEU A 674 8.84 11.11 -15.59
N LEU A 675 9.02 12.09 -16.47
CA LEU A 675 9.43 11.86 -17.86
C LEU A 675 10.88 11.32 -17.89
N ARG A 676 10.98 9.99 -17.92
CA ARG A 676 12.23 9.23 -17.90
C ARG A 676 12.18 8.11 -18.93
N ARG A 677 13.34 7.72 -19.43
CA ARG A 677 13.47 6.70 -20.48
C ARG A 677 12.89 5.35 -20.06
N ASN A 678 13.28 4.89 -18.86
CA ASN A 678 12.87 3.59 -18.33
C ASN A 678 11.35 3.55 -18.06
N LEU A 679 10.73 4.68 -17.71
CA LEU A 679 9.28 4.77 -17.52
C LEU A 679 8.56 4.55 -18.86
N LEU A 680 8.96 5.28 -19.91
CA LEU A 680 8.37 5.14 -21.24
C LEU A 680 8.62 3.74 -21.82
N TYR A 681 9.85 3.24 -21.73
CA TYR A 681 10.20 1.88 -22.11
C TYR A 681 9.32 0.85 -21.39
N THR A 682 9.23 0.94 -20.06
CA THR A 682 8.40 0.01 -19.26
C THR A 682 6.93 0.06 -19.71
N ALA A 683 6.38 1.25 -19.94
CA ALA A 683 5.00 1.42 -20.40
C ALA A 683 4.75 0.78 -21.78
N MET A 684 5.65 1.01 -22.74
CA MET A 684 5.54 0.43 -24.09
C MET A 684 5.61 -1.09 -24.06
N THR A 685 6.48 -1.66 -23.23
CA THR A 685 6.61 -3.12 -23.10
C THR A 685 5.43 -3.81 -22.42
N ARG A 686 4.44 -3.06 -21.89
CA ARG A 686 3.22 -3.66 -21.32
C ARG A 686 2.21 -4.06 -22.40
N GLY A 687 2.31 -3.53 -23.62
CA GLY A 687 1.37 -3.84 -24.71
C GLY A 687 1.75 -5.09 -25.50
N LYS A 688 0.79 -5.99 -25.72
CA LYS A 688 0.98 -7.20 -26.53
C LYS A 688 0.68 -6.98 -28.01
N ASN A 689 -0.49 -6.41 -28.32
CA ASN A 689 -1.02 -6.33 -29.69
C ASN A 689 -1.08 -4.89 -30.20
N LEU A 690 -1.27 -3.92 -29.31
CA LEU A 690 -1.42 -2.51 -29.66
C LEU A 690 -0.85 -1.61 -28.58
N VAL A 691 -0.02 -0.63 -28.97
CA VAL A 691 0.42 0.48 -28.10
C VAL A 691 0.15 1.80 -28.81
N ILE A 692 -0.56 2.70 -28.13
CA ILE A 692 -0.81 4.05 -28.61
C ILE A 692 -0.21 5.04 -27.62
N VAL A 693 0.76 5.83 -28.06
CA VAL A 693 1.29 6.95 -27.28
C VAL A 693 0.59 8.22 -27.74
N ILE A 694 -0.06 8.92 -26.81
CA ILE A 694 -0.80 10.17 -27.08
C ILE A 694 -0.14 11.26 -26.27
N GLY A 695 0.42 12.28 -26.92
CA GLY A 695 1.15 13.29 -26.19
C GLY A 695 1.95 14.26 -27.03
N SER A 696 2.62 15.21 -26.39
CA SER A 696 3.48 16.16 -27.09
C SER A 696 4.83 15.55 -27.43
N SER A 697 5.35 15.85 -28.62
CA SER A 697 6.70 15.41 -29.04
C SER A 697 7.76 15.89 -28.06
N LYS A 698 7.56 17.09 -27.48
CA LYS A 698 8.42 17.64 -26.42
C LYS A 698 8.44 16.75 -25.17
N ALA A 699 7.29 16.26 -24.70
CA ALA A 699 7.25 15.38 -23.53
C ALA A 699 7.91 14.02 -23.81
N LEU A 700 7.71 13.47 -25.01
CA LEU A 700 8.40 12.25 -25.44
C LEU A 700 9.91 12.47 -25.51
N GLN A 701 10.36 13.56 -26.12
CA GLN A 701 11.79 13.89 -26.24
C GLN A 701 12.44 14.03 -24.86
N MET A 702 11.80 14.77 -23.95
CA MET A 702 12.26 14.87 -22.56
C MET A 702 12.39 13.49 -21.90
N ALA A 703 11.43 12.58 -22.11
CA ALA A 703 11.50 11.24 -21.56
C ALA A 703 12.63 10.41 -22.18
N VAL A 704 12.84 10.48 -23.50
CA VAL A 704 13.86 9.72 -24.23
C VAL A 704 15.27 10.19 -23.88
N GLU A 705 15.50 11.50 -23.81
CA GLU A 705 16.80 12.10 -23.49
C GLU A 705 17.17 11.90 -22.02
N ASN A 706 16.17 11.87 -21.13
CA ASN A 706 16.40 11.71 -19.70
C ASN A 706 16.78 10.26 -19.33
N ARG A 707 18.08 9.99 -19.44
CA ARG A 707 18.74 8.75 -18.98
C ARG A 707 18.94 8.74 -17.45
N ILE A 708 18.69 9.84 -16.75
CA ILE A 708 18.94 9.94 -15.32
C ILE A 708 17.91 9.07 -14.59
N VAL A 709 18.26 7.81 -14.38
CA VAL A 709 17.78 7.07 -13.21
C VAL A 709 18.39 7.84 -12.04
N GLU A 710 17.58 8.48 -11.20
CA GLU A 710 18.09 9.06 -9.95
C GLU A 710 18.97 8.00 -9.29
N PRO A 711 20.27 8.29 -9.11
CA PRO A 711 21.18 7.29 -8.57
C PRO A 711 20.65 6.90 -7.21
N ARG A 712 20.20 5.64 -7.10
CA ARG A 712 19.82 5.11 -5.81
C ARG A 712 21.11 4.95 -5.02
N PHE A 713 21.19 5.64 -3.89
CA PHE A 713 22.24 5.40 -2.90
C PHE A 713 22.12 3.97 -2.35
N THR A 714 22.93 3.08 -2.92
CA THR A 714 23.16 1.70 -2.49
C THR A 714 24.66 1.45 -2.48
N HIS A 715 25.11 0.55 -1.61
CA HIS A 715 26.49 0.10 -1.56
C HIS A 715 26.60 -1.42 -1.77
N LEU A 716 25.53 -2.05 -2.24
CA LEU A 716 25.46 -3.50 -2.45
C LEU A 716 26.53 -4.00 -3.44
N ALA A 717 26.71 -3.32 -4.57
CA ALA A 717 27.66 -3.75 -5.61
C ALA A 717 29.11 -3.81 -5.10
N ALA A 718 29.50 -2.89 -4.22
CA ALA A 718 30.83 -2.86 -3.62
C ALA A 718 30.99 -3.86 -2.45
N LYS A 719 29.89 -4.25 -1.80
CA LYS A 719 29.88 -5.22 -0.69
C LYS A 719 29.94 -6.68 -1.16
N ILE A 720 29.57 -6.97 -2.41
CA ILE A 720 29.64 -8.29 -3.06
C ILE A 720 31.06 -8.52 -3.57
#